data_AF-A0A3B1CFN6-F1
#
_entry.id   AF-A0A3B1CFN6-F1
#
_cell.length_a   1.000
_cell.length_b   1.000
_cell.length_c   1.000
_cell.angle_alpha   90.00
_cell.angle_beta   90.00
_cell.angle_gamma   90.00
#
_symmetry.space_group_name_H-M   'P 1'
#
loop_
_entity.id
_entity.type
_entity.pdbx_description
1 polymer ?
#
loop_
_entity_poly.entity_id
_entity_poly.type
_entity_poly.pdbx_seq_one_letter_code
_entity_poly.pdbx_strand_id
1 'polypeptide(L)'
;MLIAWIITSIRLFTFSEIINKRGGGQIKIWALSHVYHLTCGMKPHSQERRDKAMKFVRSGLANRWHAGGLSQILFILPIAVVLLVTASLAFAQGDGASSAVDYRDVPFVGSRNVIWIVAELHLLFGGFVLGVPVFAWICDVIGAITKEERYNKLASDFISLTLAAFEMTAMLGATFLLFLLALYPKVVNYMTGIFWPTYYVYVMLFGASMVVLYLYWSGFETMKNRKKLHLFIGFLLNLIAVGVMVVPNAWATFQASPVVLPGGMGAIEKAWAAVQNPTWGPVNIHRFISNIVLGGFLVGAYSGVRYLGARTQEEREHYDWMGYIGNFIGMFGLLTLPFAGYWLMREIYMYNQQMGITLMGGFLSWLFIIQAVLIGILFLGANYYFWLGLAYRTERSEQYMKPILAMLASLLLCFMVWLTPHSLVASIAEARAMGGAHHPLLGLLGVMSAKMTAVNVMILISFVSFLMYWRAGSKPTVRWAKAANVLIVILFFVVIVGVIVIGVWGYFVPAIVRINTFSVAQVLSVLFVLLTVTPLVGVMLKGAESTSKMTWGVMPVRSQLGLIVNAVTIVFTMSLMGYARSASRVHWHIYGVLEDTSQYAFSPALGHAGIMSALATLLFFTLVGIILWITISASRHSAFSTQYFFLAPFFFWATSLFGKPAEPGGQVVEQPKFIGKVAATICGILLVFVWIANAVPQLTSLPPKKVAFDVSKINSKADLVNAGNKLFFGKAQCALCHSLEATESPRAPIMLGRGAKRTREYIYESMVHPQAVVYKQYEVVGLAKFFPAQMPIINKPPVGLSETEMLAVVAFIQSLGGTVTVEPDELKALASETVTEDTGNGN
;
A
#
# COMPACT_ATOMS: atom_id res chain seq x y z
N MET A 1 -23.48 11.00 25.69
CA MET A 1 -23.86 9.62 26.07
C MET A 1 -22.66 8.73 26.39
N LEU A 2 -21.58 8.69 25.59
CA LEU A 2 -20.39 7.86 25.87
C LEU A 2 -19.70 8.20 27.21
N ILE A 3 -19.65 9.48 27.60
CA ILE A 3 -19.05 9.93 28.87
C ILE A 3 -19.96 9.57 30.08
N ALA A 4 -21.28 9.64 29.92
CA ALA A 4 -22.23 9.20 30.95
C ALA A 4 -22.19 7.68 31.15
N TRP A 5 -21.89 6.92 30.09
CA TRP A 5 -21.64 5.47 30.15
C TRP A 5 -20.34 5.15 30.91
N ILE A 6 -19.23 5.85 30.62
CA ILE A 6 -17.96 5.69 31.33
C ILE A 6 -18.09 6.00 32.83
N ILE A 7 -18.79 7.07 33.21
CA ILE A 7 -18.97 7.47 34.62
C ILE A 7 -19.88 6.48 35.39
N THR A 8 -20.89 5.91 34.73
CA THR A 8 -21.81 4.94 35.36
C THR A 8 -21.14 3.57 35.54
N SER A 9 -20.30 3.15 34.60
CA SER A 9 -19.49 1.92 34.70
C SER A 9 -18.41 2.01 35.78
N ILE A 10 -17.83 3.19 36.02
CA ILE A 10 -16.87 3.42 37.10
C ILE A 10 -17.57 3.35 38.49
N ARG A 11 -18.80 3.87 38.61
CA ARG A 11 -19.56 3.84 39.89
C ARG A 11 -20.05 2.45 40.30
N LEU A 12 -20.32 1.55 39.36
CA LEU A 12 -20.67 0.15 39.66
C LEU A 12 -19.47 -0.67 40.16
N PHE A 13 -18.25 -0.34 39.75
CA PHE A 13 -17.03 -1.03 40.20
C PHE A 13 -16.60 -0.63 41.63
N THR A 14 -16.90 0.60 42.07
CA THR A 14 -16.57 1.06 43.43
C THR A 14 -17.37 0.39 44.56
N PHE A 15 -18.46 -0.32 44.26
CA PHE A 15 -19.21 -1.07 45.29
C PHE A 15 -18.47 -2.34 45.76
N SER A 16 -17.55 -2.86 44.95
CA SER A 16 -16.69 -4.01 45.31
C SER A 16 -15.57 -3.62 46.29
N GLU A 17 -15.14 -2.37 46.29
CA GLU A 17 -14.04 -1.87 47.15
C GLU A 17 -14.44 -1.63 48.60
N ILE A 18 -15.73 -1.37 48.89
CA ILE A 18 -16.20 -1.17 50.28
C ILE A 18 -16.26 -2.52 51.04
N ILE A 19 -16.48 -3.63 50.34
CA ILE A 19 -16.54 -4.97 50.94
C ILE A 19 -15.15 -5.46 51.39
N ASN A 20 -14.08 -4.94 50.80
CA ASN A 20 -12.71 -5.43 51.03
C ASN A 20 -11.97 -4.71 52.18
N LYS A 21 -12.53 -3.62 52.74
CA LYS A 21 -11.87 -2.81 53.79
C LYS A 21 -12.25 -3.15 55.24
N ARG A 22 -13.11 -4.14 55.50
CA ARG A 22 -13.37 -4.64 56.87
C ARG A 22 -13.36 -6.17 56.93
N GLY A 23 -12.21 -6.73 57.34
CA GLY A 23 -12.02 -8.09 57.88
C GLY A 23 -12.99 -9.19 57.44
N GLY A 24 -12.84 -9.71 56.22
CA GLY A 24 -13.74 -10.70 55.60
C GLY A 24 -13.62 -12.16 56.07
N GLY A 25 -13.12 -12.41 57.29
CA GLY A 25 -12.95 -13.76 57.85
C GLY A 25 -14.22 -14.32 58.52
N GLN A 26 -14.88 -13.51 59.34
CA GLN A 26 -16.02 -14.00 60.15
C GLN A 26 -17.39 -13.88 59.46
N ILE A 27 -17.55 -13.01 58.47
CA ILE A 27 -18.85 -12.80 57.80
C ILE A 27 -19.14 -13.84 56.71
N LYS A 28 -18.10 -14.44 56.10
CA LYS A 28 -18.28 -15.54 55.13
C LYS A 28 -18.93 -16.78 55.74
N ILE A 29 -18.69 -17.05 57.03
CA ILE A 29 -19.28 -18.19 57.75
C ILE A 29 -20.77 -17.94 58.06
N TRP A 30 -21.16 -16.68 58.32
CA TRP A 30 -22.55 -16.33 58.60
C TRP A 30 -23.42 -16.32 57.32
N ALA A 31 -22.90 -15.80 56.20
CA ALA A 31 -23.62 -15.78 54.92
C ALA A 31 -23.83 -17.18 54.32
N LEU A 32 -22.83 -18.07 54.42
CA LEU A 32 -22.97 -19.46 53.98
C LEU A 32 -23.90 -20.27 54.91
N SER A 33 -23.89 -20.01 56.21
CA SER A 33 -24.82 -20.64 57.16
C SER A 33 -26.27 -20.20 56.93
N HIS A 34 -26.52 -18.95 56.51
CA HIS A 34 -27.86 -18.45 56.23
C HIS A 34 -28.44 -19.03 54.93
N VAL A 35 -27.62 -19.15 53.89
CA VAL A 35 -28.03 -19.76 52.61
C VAL A 35 -28.27 -21.27 52.77
N TYR A 36 -27.48 -21.97 53.58
CA TYR A 36 -27.64 -23.41 53.83
C TYR A 36 -28.87 -23.74 54.72
N HIS A 37 -29.22 -22.85 55.66
CA HIS A 37 -30.43 -23.01 56.48
C HIS A 37 -31.73 -22.78 55.70
N LEU A 38 -31.70 -21.93 54.67
CA LEU A 38 -32.84 -21.64 53.80
C LEU A 38 -33.15 -22.77 52.80
N THR A 39 -32.19 -23.64 52.48
CA THR A 39 -32.38 -24.69 51.46
C THR A 39 -32.56 -26.11 51.98
N CYS A 40 -32.17 -26.45 53.22
CA CYS A 40 -32.12 -27.87 53.62
C CYS A 40 -32.64 -28.24 55.02
N GLY A 41 -33.33 -27.34 55.74
CA GLY A 41 -34.30 -27.73 56.79
C GLY A 41 -33.87 -28.67 57.94
N MET A 42 -32.58 -28.88 58.24
CA MET A 42 -32.14 -29.76 59.34
C MET A 42 -31.01 -29.13 60.16
N LYS A 43 -31.18 -29.10 61.50
CA LYS A 43 -30.16 -28.66 62.46
C LYS A 43 -29.15 -29.80 62.73
N PRO A 44 -27.83 -29.57 62.66
CA PRO A 44 -26.86 -30.61 62.99
C PRO A 44 -26.48 -30.57 64.47
N HIS A 45 -26.68 -31.70 65.16
CA HIS A 45 -26.10 -31.99 66.47
C HIS A 45 -24.68 -32.59 66.30
N SER A 46 -23.78 -32.11 67.16
CA SER A 46 -22.39 -32.52 67.45
C SER A 46 -21.27 -32.35 66.40
N GLN A 47 -20.19 -31.74 66.88
CA GLN A 47 -18.97 -31.30 66.18
C GLN A 47 -18.13 -32.47 65.63
N GLU A 48 -18.37 -33.68 66.13
CA GLU A 48 -17.53 -34.86 65.92
C GLU A 48 -17.70 -35.49 64.51
N ARG A 49 -18.83 -35.24 63.83
CA ARG A 49 -19.00 -35.65 62.41
C ARG A 49 -18.38 -34.68 61.40
N ARG A 50 -18.15 -33.42 61.77
CA ARG A 50 -17.51 -32.43 60.87
C ARG A 50 -16.05 -32.77 60.61
N ASP A 51 -15.36 -33.29 61.61
CA ASP A 51 -13.93 -33.65 61.48
C ASP A 51 -13.72 -34.96 60.69
N LYS A 52 -14.69 -35.88 60.71
CA LYS A 52 -14.65 -37.08 59.85
C LYS A 52 -14.94 -36.78 58.38
N ALA A 53 -15.82 -35.83 58.06
CA ALA A 53 -16.05 -35.40 56.67
C ALA A 53 -14.84 -34.66 56.08
N MET A 54 -14.15 -33.86 56.89
CA MET A 54 -12.95 -33.10 56.46
C MET A 54 -11.73 -33.99 56.18
N LYS A 55 -11.61 -35.17 56.83
CA LYS A 55 -10.53 -36.13 56.55
C LYS A 55 -10.75 -36.96 55.28
N PHE A 56 -12.00 -37.23 54.88
CA PHE A 56 -12.30 -37.95 53.63
C PHE A 56 -12.09 -37.08 52.37
N VAL A 57 -12.27 -35.76 52.49
CA VAL A 57 -12.06 -34.81 51.38
C VAL A 57 -10.57 -34.58 51.06
N ARG A 58 -9.65 -34.88 52.01
CA ARG A 58 -8.20 -34.66 51.82
C ARG A 58 -7.43 -35.87 51.28
N SER A 59 -8.04 -37.04 51.14
CA SER A 59 -7.35 -38.23 50.60
C SER A 59 -8.14 -38.86 49.45
N GLY A 60 -7.64 -38.70 48.22
CA GLY A 60 -7.86 -39.69 47.16
C GLY A 60 -8.60 -39.26 45.88
N LEU A 61 -9.24 -38.09 45.81
CA LEU A 61 -10.08 -37.75 44.62
C LEU A 61 -10.06 -36.27 44.16
N ALA A 62 -9.18 -35.42 44.70
CA ALA A 62 -9.08 -34.01 44.32
C ALA A 62 -8.12 -33.75 43.14
N ASN A 63 -8.09 -34.62 42.13
CA ASN A 63 -7.32 -34.36 40.90
C ASN A 63 -8.03 -34.80 39.60
N ARG A 64 -9.36 -34.92 39.64
CA ARG A 64 -10.22 -34.94 38.46
C ARG A 64 -11.33 -33.95 38.75
N TRP A 65 -11.86 -33.25 37.75
CA TRP A 65 -12.74 -32.07 37.83
C TRP A 65 -12.04 -30.69 37.68
N HIS A 66 -11.04 -30.62 36.80
CA HIS A 66 -10.87 -29.47 35.89
C HIS A 66 -11.25 -29.94 34.47
N ALA A 67 -12.55 -30.15 34.25
CA ALA A 67 -13.12 -30.38 32.93
C ALA A 67 -14.37 -29.51 32.82
N GLY A 68 -14.38 -28.58 31.86
CA GLY A 68 -15.57 -27.78 31.60
C GLY A 68 -15.38 -26.51 30.79
N GLY A 69 -14.63 -26.55 29.67
CA GLY A 69 -14.61 -25.45 28.69
C GLY A 69 -15.99 -25.13 28.07
N LEU A 70 -17.01 -25.93 28.34
CA LEU A 70 -18.38 -25.73 27.87
C LEU A 70 -19.16 -24.67 28.67
N SER A 71 -18.90 -24.48 29.98
CA SER A 71 -19.77 -23.66 30.84
C SER A 71 -19.60 -22.15 30.62
N GLN A 72 -18.40 -21.71 30.23
CA GLN A 72 -18.13 -20.31 29.90
C GLN A 72 -18.70 -19.91 28.54
N ILE A 73 -18.69 -20.83 27.56
CA ILE A 73 -19.30 -20.64 26.24
C ILE A 73 -20.83 -20.53 26.37
N LEU A 74 -21.45 -21.36 27.20
CA LEU A 74 -22.89 -21.33 27.49
C LEU A 74 -23.37 -20.05 28.19
N PHE A 75 -22.50 -19.32 28.89
CA PHE A 75 -22.84 -18.05 29.54
C PHE A 75 -22.68 -16.83 28.61
N ILE A 76 -21.75 -16.89 27.65
CA ILE A 76 -21.41 -15.76 26.77
C ILE A 76 -22.27 -15.74 25.51
N LEU A 77 -22.61 -16.92 24.95
CA LEU A 77 -23.43 -17.02 23.75
C LEU A 77 -24.81 -16.32 23.89
N PRO A 78 -25.57 -16.52 24.98
CA PRO A 78 -26.87 -15.87 25.14
C PRO A 78 -26.75 -14.35 25.25
N ILE A 79 -25.70 -13.84 25.90
CA ILE A 79 -25.46 -12.40 26.05
C ILE A 79 -25.05 -11.79 24.69
N ALA A 80 -24.20 -12.47 23.92
CA ALA A 80 -23.81 -12.04 22.58
C ALA A 80 -24.99 -12.10 21.59
N VAL A 81 -25.84 -13.13 21.68
CA VAL A 81 -27.07 -13.26 20.88
C VAL A 81 -28.09 -12.19 21.27
N VAL A 82 -28.29 -11.93 22.56
CA VAL A 82 -29.16 -10.85 23.04
C VAL A 82 -28.63 -9.47 22.61
N LEU A 83 -27.31 -9.25 22.64
CA LEU A 83 -26.68 -8.02 22.11
C LEU A 83 -26.83 -7.88 20.58
N LEU A 84 -26.70 -8.97 19.82
CA LEU A 84 -26.91 -8.98 18.36
C LEU A 84 -28.39 -8.80 17.98
N VAL A 85 -29.32 -9.37 18.76
CA VAL A 85 -30.77 -9.26 18.56
C VAL A 85 -31.30 -7.88 18.99
N THR A 86 -30.74 -7.30 20.06
CA THR A 86 -31.08 -5.92 20.47
C THR A 86 -30.51 -4.88 19.51
N ALA A 87 -29.31 -5.12 18.96
CA ALA A 87 -28.78 -4.32 17.88
C ALA A 87 -29.63 -4.43 16.61
N SER A 88 -30.11 -5.63 16.23
CA SER A 88 -30.96 -5.79 15.05
C SER A 88 -32.33 -5.14 15.21
N LEU A 89 -32.90 -5.10 16.41
CA LEU A 89 -34.12 -4.34 16.71
C LEU A 89 -33.92 -2.82 16.65
N ALA A 90 -32.72 -2.31 16.96
CA ALA A 90 -32.36 -0.90 16.76
C ALA A 90 -32.14 -0.54 15.28
N PHE A 91 -31.80 -1.51 14.43
CA PHE A 91 -31.74 -1.35 12.97
C PHE A 91 -33.07 -1.62 12.25
N ALA A 92 -34.02 -2.31 12.90
CA ALA A 92 -35.34 -2.62 12.35
C ALA A 92 -36.37 -1.48 12.55
N GLN A 93 -36.11 -0.52 13.44
CA GLN A 93 -36.88 0.72 13.52
C GLN A 93 -36.39 1.73 12.47
N GLY A 94 -36.67 1.41 11.21
CA GLY A 94 -36.45 2.27 10.06
C GLY A 94 -37.63 2.22 9.11
N ASP A 95 -38.86 2.32 9.64
CA ASP A 95 -40.03 2.56 8.81
C ASP A 95 -40.09 4.04 8.42
N GLY A 96 -40.19 4.28 7.12
CA GLY A 96 -40.54 5.57 6.54
C GLY A 96 -39.48 6.11 5.58
N ALA A 97 -39.72 5.90 4.28
CA ALA A 97 -39.35 6.74 3.13
C ALA A 97 -38.31 7.85 3.38
N SER A 98 -37.12 7.48 3.86
CA SER A 98 -35.98 8.38 3.96
C SER A 98 -35.24 8.24 2.65
N SER A 99 -35.11 9.35 1.90
CA SER A 99 -34.31 9.43 0.68
C SER A 99 -33.01 8.63 0.86
N ALA A 100 -32.68 7.74 -0.08
CA ALA A 100 -31.46 6.96 -0.02
C ALA A 100 -30.27 7.92 0.21
N VAL A 101 -29.69 7.87 1.41
CA VAL A 101 -28.62 8.79 1.78
C VAL A 101 -27.38 8.38 0.99
N ASP A 102 -26.94 9.21 0.05
CA ASP A 102 -25.80 8.90 -0.83
C ASP A 102 -24.47 8.79 -0.07
N TYR A 103 -24.26 9.68 0.91
CA TYR A 103 -23.04 9.81 1.70
C TYR A 103 -23.35 10.20 3.14
N ARG A 104 -22.56 9.70 4.08
CA ARG A 104 -22.61 10.13 5.48
C ARG A 104 -21.26 10.70 5.90
N ASP A 105 -21.29 11.66 6.82
CA ASP A 105 -20.08 12.28 7.35
C ASP A 105 -19.83 11.91 8.82
N VAL A 106 -18.58 11.98 9.24
CA VAL A 106 -18.15 11.80 10.62
C VAL A 106 -17.75 13.17 11.18
N PRO A 107 -18.47 13.72 12.17
CA PRO A 107 -18.16 15.04 12.73
C PRO A 107 -16.68 15.17 13.14
N PHE A 108 -16.10 16.34 12.90
CA PHE A 108 -14.71 16.74 13.23
C PHE A 108 -13.58 16.03 12.46
N VAL A 109 -13.73 14.75 12.11
CA VAL A 109 -12.68 13.96 11.45
C VAL A 109 -12.87 13.91 9.94
N GLY A 110 -14.12 13.79 9.51
CA GLY A 110 -14.54 13.63 8.14
C GLY A 110 -14.49 12.20 7.62
N SER A 111 -15.54 11.76 6.91
CA SER A 111 -15.67 10.38 6.44
C SER A 111 -14.55 9.93 5.51
N ARG A 112 -14.05 10.82 4.64
CA ARG A 112 -12.88 10.53 3.77
C ARG A 112 -11.64 10.16 4.57
N ASN A 113 -11.34 10.90 5.63
CA ASN A 113 -10.12 10.70 6.42
C ASN A 113 -10.20 9.41 7.24
N VAL A 114 -11.38 9.09 7.78
CA VAL A 114 -11.64 7.80 8.46
C VAL A 114 -11.41 6.64 7.50
N ILE A 115 -12.02 6.70 6.31
CA ILE A 115 -11.85 5.66 5.29
C ILE A 115 -10.39 5.54 4.85
N TRP A 116 -9.69 6.65 4.65
CA TRP A 116 -8.28 6.66 4.28
C TRP A 116 -7.43 5.89 5.31
N ILE A 117 -7.51 6.25 6.60
CA ILE A 117 -6.69 5.61 7.64
C ILE A 117 -6.99 4.12 7.72
N VAL A 118 -8.26 3.72 7.75
CA VAL A 118 -8.64 2.31 7.91
C VAL A 118 -8.26 1.48 6.69
N ALA A 119 -8.51 2.00 5.47
CA ALA A 119 -8.12 1.33 4.23
C ALA A 119 -6.61 1.17 4.13
N GLU A 120 -5.84 2.19 4.53
CA GLU A 120 -4.38 2.16 4.48
C GLU A 120 -3.80 1.18 5.49
N LEU A 121 -4.29 1.17 6.73
CA LEU A 121 -3.89 0.19 7.73
C LEU A 121 -4.20 -1.24 7.28
N HIS A 122 -5.38 -1.48 6.72
CA HIS A 122 -5.74 -2.79 6.16
C HIS A 122 -4.79 -3.19 5.02
N LEU A 123 -4.45 -2.26 4.12
CA LEU A 123 -3.55 -2.50 3.00
C LEU A 123 -2.12 -2.84 3.48
N LEU A 124 -1.60 -2.13 4.47
CA LEU A 124 -0.25 -2.36 5.02
C LEU A 124 -0.16 -3.75 5.70
N PHE A 125 -1.15 -4.10 6.53
CA PHE A 125 -1.22 -5.42 7.16
C PHE A 125 -1.45 -6.53 6.13
N GLY A 126 -2.33 -6.31 5.15
CA GLY A 126 -2.55 -7.23 4.04
C GLY A 126 -1.29 -7.46 3.21
N GLY A 127 -0.54 -6.39 2.90
CA GLY A 127 0.72 -6.50 2.18
C GLY A 127 1.76 -7.32 2.93
N PHE A 128 1.87 -7.15 4.25
CA PHE A 128 2.74 -7.97 5.10
C PHE A 128 2.33 -9.44 5.09
N VAL A 129 1.04 -9.73 5.32
CA VAL A 129 0.51 -11.10 5.39
C VAL A 129 0.59 -11.84 4.05
N LEU A 130 0.55 -11.12 2.93
CA LEU A 130 0.71 -11.69 1.60
C LEU A 130 2.18 -11.84 1.19
N GLY A 131 3.06 -10.94 1.63
CA GLY A 131 4.47 -10.93 1.26
C GLY A 131 5.33 -11.93 2.03
N VAL A 132 5.13 -12.04 3.34
CA VAL A 132 5.96 -12.87 4.24
C VAL A 132 5.94 -14.37 3.91
N PRO A 133 4.78 -14.98 3.62
CA PRO A 133 4.70 -16.40 3.29
C PRO A 133 5.52 -16.82 2.07
N VAL A 134 5.76 -15.93 1.11
CA VAL A 134 6.52 -16.24 -0.12
C VAL A 134 7.94 -16.63 0.26
N PHE A 135 8.60 -15.81 1.06
CA PHE A 135 9.98 -16.05 1.44
C PHE A 135 10.12 -17.01 2.62
N ALA A 136 9.11 -17.12 3.49
CA ALA A 136 9.07 -18.20 4.47
C ALA A 136 9.09 -19.57 3.76
N TRP A 137 8.28 -19.74 2.71
CA TRP A 137 8.29 -20.94 1.88
C TRP A 137 9.62 -21.16 1.17
N ILE A 138 10.24 -20.11 0.62
CA ILE A 138 11.58 -20.21 0.01
C ILE A 138 12.62 -20.67 1.04
N CYS A 139 12.64 -20.08 2.25
CA CYS A 139 13.52 -20.51 3.33
C CYS A 139 13.27 -21.97 3.71
N ASP A 140 12.02 -22.40 3.76
CA ASP A 140 11.64 -23.77 4.06
C ASP A 140 12.11 -24.78 2.99
N VAL A 141 11.99 -24.41 1.71
CA VAL A 141 12.55 -25.17 0.58
C VAL A 141 14.08 -25.25 0.68
N ILE A 142 14.75 -24.14 0.95
CA ILE A 142 16.21 -24.10 1.10
C ILE A 142 16.63 -24.99 2.26
N GLY A 143 16.00 -24.89 3.43
CA GLY A 143 16.29 -25.73 4.60
C GLY A 143 16.06 -27.23 4.31
N ALA A 144 15.04 -27.57 3.52
CA ALA A 144 14.80 -28.95 3.11
C ALA A 144 15.90 -29.51 2.18
N ILE A 145 16.46 -28.67 1.31
CA ILE A 145 17.53 -29.03 0.35
C ILE A 145 18.90 -29.06 1.02
N THR A 146 19.26 -28.01 1.77
CA THR A 146 20.59 -27.84 2.37
C THR A 146 20.75 -28.60 3.69
N LYS A 147 19.64 -29.01 4.32
CA LYS A 147 19.60 -29.63 5.66
C LYS A 147 20.09 -28.70 6.77
N GLU A 148 20.13 -27.39 6.52
CA GLU A 148 20.50 -26.40 7.52
C GLU A 148 19.28 -25.93 8.33
N GLU A 149 19.25 -26.30 9.61
CA GLU A 149 18.09 -26.07 10.48
C GLU A 149 17.76 -24.59 10.70
N ARG A 150 18.76 -23.70 10.58
CA ARG A 150 18.56 -22.25 10.70
C ARG A 150 17.53 -21.70 9.70
N TYR A 151 17.41 -22.29 8.51
CA TYR A 151 16.41 -21.86 7.53
C TYR A 151 15.01 -22.37 7.86
N ASN A 152 14.88 -23.59 8.38
CA ASN A 152 13.61 -24.13 8.86
C ASN A 152 13.07 -23.31 10.05
N LYS A 153 13.95 -22.98 11.01
CA LYS A 153 13.62 -22.10 12.13
C LYS A 153 13.18 -20.72 11.67
N LEU A 154 13.92 -20.13 10.71
CA LEU A 154 13.58 -18.83 10.15
C LEU A 154 12.22 -18.82 9.43
N ALA A 155 11.91 -19.87 8.66
CA ALA A 155 10.61 -20.02 8.01
C ALA A 155 9.47 -20.12 9.04
N SER A 156 9.66 -20.91 10.10
CA SER A 156 8.69 -21.03 11.19
C SER A 156 8.47 -19.69 11.92
N ASP A 157 9.53 -18.94 12.20
CA ASP A 157 9.46 -17.60 12.79
C ASP A 157 8.63 -16.65 11.89
N PHE A 158 8.87 -16.66 10.58
CA PHE A 158 8.15 -15.81 9.62
C PHE A 158 6.66 -16.15 9.53
N ILE A 159 6.30 -17.43 9.51
CA ILE A 159 4.88 -17.83 9.49
C ILE A 159 4.20 -17.52 10.82
N SER A 160 4.92 -17.66 11.95
CA SER A 160 4.39 -17.28 13.26
C SER A 160 4.10 -15.77 13.34
N LEU A 161 4.98 -14.93 12.78
CA LEU A 161 4.72 -13.48 12.66
C LEU A 161 3.53 -13.18 11.74
N THR A 162 3.40 -13.92 10.63
CA THR A 162 2.26 -13.80 9.70
C THR A 162 0.95 -14.12 10.40
N LEU A 163 0.91 -15.19 11.20
CA LEU A 163 -0.28 -15.60 11.94
C LEU A 163 -0.75 -14.50 12.90
N ALA A 164 0.17 -13.89 13.64
CA ALA A 164 -0.13 -12.78 14.55
C ALA A 164 -0.68 -11.53 13.83
N ALA A 165 -0.26 -11.29 12.59
CA ALA A 165 -0.73 -10.16 11.78
C ALA A 165 -2.04 -10.47 11.01
N PHE A 166 -2.35 -11.74 10.76
CA PHE A 166 -3.51 -12.15 9.96
C PHE A 166 -4.84 -11.71 10.57
N GLU A 167 -5.03 -11.90 11.87
CA GLU A 167 -6.27 -11.52 12.56
C GLU A 167 -6.49 -10.00 12.54
N MET A 168 -5.44 -9.22 12.77
CA MET A 168 -5.48 -7.76 12.67
C MET A 168 -5.83 -7.30 11.26
N THR A 169 -5.30 -7.99 10.24
CA THR A 169 -5.66 -7.75 8.84
C THR A 169 -7.15 -7.97 8.61
N ALA A 170 -7.69 -9.09 9.11
CA ALA A 170 -9.11 -9.45 8.98
C ALA A 170 -10.02 -8.45 9.68
N MET A 171 -9.69 -8.07 10.92
CA MET A 171 -10.41 -7.06 11.69
C MET A 171 -10.45 -5.72 10.96
N LEU A 172 -9.31 -5.22 10.50
CA LEU A 172 -9.23 -3.96 9.75
C LEU A 172 -10.01 -4.04 8.44
N GLY A 173 -10.02 -5.20 7.77
CA GLY A 173 -10.80 -5.42 6.55
C GLY A 173 -12.30 -5.40 6.79
N ALA A 174 -12.77 -6.06 7.86
CA ALA A 174 -14.17 -6.01 8.27
C ALA A 174 -14.59 -4.60 8.68
N THR A 175 -13.78 -3.90 9.49
CA THR A 175 -14.02 -2.50 9.85
C THR A 175 -14.07 -1.61 8.62
N PHE A 176 -13.17 -1.80 7.65
CA PHE A 176 -13.16 -1.05 6.41
C PHE A 176 -14.46 -1.23 5.62
N LEU A 177 -14.91 -2.49 5.44
CA LEU A 177 -16.16 -2.79 4.76
C LEU A 177 -17.37 -2.16 5.46
N LEU A 178 -17.47 -2.30 6.79
CA LEU A 178 -18.56 -1.72 7.57
C LEU A 178 -18.61 -0.20 7.47
N PHE A 179 -17.45 0.46 7.49
CA PHE A 179 -17.37 1.91 7.29
C PHE A 179 -17.72 2.33 5.87
N LEU A 180 -17.33 1.56 4.84
CA LEU A 180 -17.75 1.84 3.46
C LEU A 180 -19.27 1.72 3.32
N LEU A 181 -19.89 0.68 3.87
CA LEU A 181 -21.34 0.50 3.87
C LEU A 181 -22.06 1.64 4.59
N ALA A 182 -21.52 2.10 5.71
CA ALA A 182 -22.12 3.16 6.51
C ALA A 182 -21.92 4.56 5.91
N LEU A 183 -20.74 4.87 5.36
CA LEU A 183 -20.34 6.23 4.98
C LEU A 183 -20.44 6.50 3.47
N TYR A 184 -20.30 5.47 2.63
CA TYR A 184 -20.31 5.57 1.16
C TYR A 184 -21.29 4.57 0.50
N PRO A 185 -22.57 4.52 0.93
CA PRO A 185 -23.53 3.55 0.41
C PRO A 185 -23.74 3.65 -1.10
N LYS A 186 -23.72 4.86 -1.69
CA LYS A 186 -23.81 5.05 -3.15
C LYS A 186 -22.72 4.29 -3.91
N VAL A 187 -21.48 4.40 -3.46
CA VAL A 187 -20.31 3.74 -4.09
C VAL A 187 -20.40 2.23 -3.92
N VAL A 188 -20.74 1.76 -2.72
CA VAL A 188 -20.86 0.32 -2.45
C VAL A 188 -21.98 -0.32 -3.26
N ASN A 189 -23.13 0.35 -3.39
CA ASN A 189 -24.25 -0.13 -4.20
C ASN A 189 -23.86 -0.24 -5.68
N TYR A 190 -23.19 0.78 -6.22
CA TYR A 190 -22.70 0.76 -7.60
C TYR A 190 -21.73 -0.41 -7.84
N MET A 191 -20.72 -0.55 -6.97
CA MET A 191 -19.71 -1.61 -7.09
C MET A 191 -20.33 -3.00 -6.95
N THR A 192 -21.30 -3.17 -6.04
CA THR A 192 -22.01 -4.44 -5.82
C THR A 192 -22.86 -4.84 -7.02
N GLY A 193 -23.50 -3.89 -7.69
CA GLY A 193 -24.25 -4.14 -8.93
C GLY A 193 -23.41 -4.71 -10.08
N ILE A 194 -22.08 -4.63 -9.99
CA ILE A 194 -21.13 -5.17 -10.99
C ILE A 194 -20.43 -6.41 -10.44
N PHE A 195 -19.88 -6.34 -9.22
CA PHE A 195 -18.89 -7.28 -8.71
C PHE A 195 -19.43 -8.34 -7.76
N TRP A 196 -20.73 -8.38 -7.45
CA TRP A 196 -21.28 -9.35 -6.49
C TRP A 196 -20.85 -10.82 -6.74
N PRO A 197 -20.69 -11.34 -7.99
CA PRO A 197 -20.23 -12.72 -8.17
C PRO A 197 -18.81 -12.94 -7.64
N THR A 198 -17.95 -11.91 -7.74
CA THR A 198 -16.56 -11.97 -7.28
C THR A 198 -16.45 -11.95 -5.75
N TYR A 199 -17.49 -11.50 -5.03
CA TYR A 199 -17.48 -11.47 -3.57
C TYR A 199 -17.47 -12.89 -3.00
N TYR A 200 -18.21 -13.83 -3.58
CA TYR A 200 -18.16 -15.24 -3.17
C TYR A 200 -16.78 -15.85 -3.41
N VAL A 201 -16.17 -15.56 -4.55
CA VAL A 201 -14.81 -16.01 -4.87
C VAL A 201 -13.83 -15.47 -3.83
N TYR A 202 -13.93 -14.19 -3.49
CA TYR A 202 -13.08 -13.58 -2.47
C TYR A 202 -13.26 -14.22 -1.10
N VAL A 203 -14.49 -14.43 -0.63
CA VAL A 203 -14.77 -15.07 0.67
C VAL A 203 -14.23 -16.49 0.73
N MET A 204 -14.39 -17.27 -0.35
CA MET A 204 -13.85 -18.63 -0.44
C MET A 204 -12.32 -18.63 -0.41
N LEU A 205 -11.66 -17.76 -1.19
CA LEU A 205 -10.20 -17.63 -1.20
C LEU A 205 -9.66 -17.19 0.16
N PHE A 206 -10.33 -16.23 0.81
CA PHE A 206 -9.95 -15.76 2.13
C PHE A 206 -10.06 -16.87 3.19
N GLY A 207 -11.19 -17.58 3.24
CA GLY A 207 -11.38 -18.73 4.13
C GLY A 207 -10.36 -19.85 3.88
N ALA A 208 -10.12 -20.18 2.62
CA ALA A 208 -9.11 -21.16 2.23
C ALA A 208 -7.68 -20.71 2.66
N SER A 209 -7.34 -19.44 2.47
CA SER A 209 -6.05 -18.90 2.88
C SER A 209 -5.80 -19.05 4.38
N MET A 210 -6.83 -18.84 5.21
CA MET A 210 -6.75 -19.02 6.67
C MET A 210 -6.50 -20.47 7.06
N VAL A 211 -7.25 -21.40 6.47
CA VAL A 211 -7.10 -22.84 6.73
C VAL A 211 -5.70 -23.31 6.32
N VAL A 212 -5.28 -22.96 5.10
CA VAL A 212 -3.97 -23.39 4.57
C VAL A 212 -2.82 -22.73 5.35
N LEU A 213 -2.96 -21.48 5.78
CA LEU A 213 -1.97 -20.82 6.65
C LEU A 213 -1.79 -21.57 7.96
N TYR A 214 -2.89 -21.97 8.61
CA TYR A 214 -2.83 -22.71 9.87
C TYR A 214 -2.25 -24.12 9.70
N LEU A 215 -2.62 -24.82 8.60
CA LEU A 215 -2.04 -26.11 8.25
C LEU A 215 -0.54 -25.99 7.96
N TYR A 216 -0.11 -24.91 7.30
CA TYR A 216 1.30 -24.66 7.06
C TYR A 216 2.02 -24.41 8.37
N TRP A 217 1.54 -23.48 9.19
CA TRP A 217 2.11 -23.14 10.49
C TRP A 217 2.22 -24.34 11.44
N SER A 218 1.13 -25.06 11.69
CA SER A 218 1.14 -26.27 12.54
C SER A 218 1.95 -27.42 11.91
N GLY A 219 2.17 -27.37 10.60
CA GLY A 219 2.93 -28.33 9.83
C GLY A 219 4.41 -28.39 10.16
N PHE A 220 5.00 -27.30 10.66
CA PHE A 220 6.40 -27.29 11.09
C PHE A 220 6.67 -28.34 12.18
N GLU A 221 5.69 -28.57 13.06
CA GLU A 221 5.78 -29.59 14.11
C GLU A 221 5.12 -30.92 13.72
N THR A 222 3.91 -30.87 13.17
CA THR A 222 3.07 -32.06 12.92
C THR A 222 3.46 -32.84 11.66
N MET A 223 4.11 -32.19 10.69
CA MET A 223 4.46 -32.79 9.39
C MET A 223 5.97 -32.96 9.17
N LYS A 224 6.78 -33.05 10.24
CA LYS A 224 8.24 -33.27 10.15
C LYS A 224 8.62 -34.45 9.25
N ASN A 225 7.89 -35.57 9.38
CA ASN A 225 8.11 -36.79 8.59
C ASN A 225 7.46 -36.74 7.19
N ARG A 226 6.66 -35.72 6.89
CA ARG A 226 5.96 -35.51 5.60
C ARG A 226 6.37 -34.19 4.95
N LYS A 227 7.68 -33.92 4.89
CA LYS A 227 8.22 -32.64 4.43
C LYS A 227 7.72 -32.20 3.04
N LYS A 228 7.56 -33.13 2.09
CA LYS A 228 7.01 -32.82 0.75
C LYS A 228 5.59 -32.25 0.81
N LEU A 229 4.75 -32.80 1.69
CA LEU A 229 3.37 -32.32 1.89
C LEU A 229 3.38 -30.93 2.53
N HIS A 230 4.22 -30.72 3.54
CA HIS A 230 4.37 -29.41 4.19
C HIS A 230 4.82 -28.32 3.20
N LEU A 231 5.81 -28.63 2.35
CA LEU A 231 6.26 -27.71 1.28
C LEU A 231 5.15 -27.46 0.26
N PHE A 232 4.36 -28.47 -0.12
CA PHE A 232 3.22 -28.30 -1.02
C PHE A 232 2.15 -27.39 -0.42
N ILE A 233 1.85 -27.53 0.88
CA ILE A 233 0.90 -26.66 1.59
C ILE A 233 1.41 -25.21 1.62
N GLY A 234 2.71 -24.99 1.87
CA GLY A 234 3.30 -23.65 1.79
C GLY A 234 3.25 -23.04 0.37
N PHE A 235 3.42 -23.86 -0.68
CA PHE A 235 3.22 -23.43 -2.06
C PHE A 235 1.76 -23.05 -2.32
N LEU A 236 0.83 -23.91 -1.89
CA LEU A 236 -0.61 -23.69 -2.04
C LEU A 236 -1.08 -22.43 -1.32
N LEU A 237 -0.54 -22.15 -0.12
CA LEU A 237 -0.79 -20.90 0.61
C LEU A 237 -0.49 -19.68 -0.25
N ASN A 238 0.70 -19.67 -0.88
CA ASN A 238 1.14 -18.56 -1.72
C ASN A 238 0.28 -18.43 -2.99
N LEU A 239 -0.12 -19.56 -3.60
CA LEU A 239 -1.01 -19.55 -4.76
C LEU A 239 -2.39 -18.95 -4.43
N ILE A 240 -2.99 -19.35 -3.30
CA ILE A 240 -4.28 -18.82 -2.84
C ILE A 240 -4.14 -17.35 -2.45
N ALA A 241 -3.05 -16.97 -1.78
CA ALA A 241 -2.76 -15.60 -1.37
C ALA A 241 -2.69 -14.65 -2.57
N VAL A 242 -2.10 -15.07 -3.69
CA VAL A 242 -2.14 -14.31 -4.95
C VAL A 242 -3.58 -14.09 -5.40
N GLY A 243 -4.44 -15.11 -5.33
CA GLY A 243 -5.88 -14.98 -5.61
C GLY A 243 -6.57 -13.94 -4.70
N VAL A 244 -6.33 -14.01 -3.38
CA VAL A 244 -6.86 -13.05 -2.39
C VAL A 244 -6.44 -11.62 -2.72
N MET A 245 -5.25 -11.41 -3.27
CA MET A 245 -4.78 -10.09 -3.68
C MET A 245 -5.43 -9.63 -5.00
N VAL A 246 -5.50 -10.51 -5.99
CA VAL A 246 -5.89 -10.19 -7.37
C VAL A 246 -7.36 -9.78 -7.48
N VAL A 247 -8.24 -10.36 -6.66
CA VAL A 247 -9.69 -10.06 -6.70
C VAL A 247 -9.99 -8.63 -6.22
N PRO A 248 -9.59 -8.16 -5.02
CA PRO A 248 -9.81 -6.78 -4.61
C PRO A 248 -9.04 -5.76 -5.45
N ASN A 249 -7.90 -6.16 -6.03
CA ASN A 249 -7.21 -5.31 -6.99
C ASN A 249 -8.08 -5.02 -8.21
N ALA A 250 -8.93 -5.95 -8.67
CA ALA A 250 -9.89 -5.68 -9.75
C ALA A 250 -10.87 -4.57 -9.36
N TRP A 251 -11.41 -4.61 -8.14
CA TRP A 251 -12.33 -3.58 -7.65
C TRP A 251 -11.65 -2.20 -7.55
N ALA A 252 -10.42 -2.15 -7.04
CA ALA A 252 -9.68 -0.91 -6.89
C ALA A 252 -9.24 -0.32 -8.25
N THR A 253 -8.82 -1.18 -9.19
CA THR A 253 -8.36 -0.76 -10.51
C THR A 253 -9.50 -0.38 -11.44
N PHE A 254 -10.67 -1.03 -11.34
CA PHE A 254 -11.86 -0.61 -12.05
C PHE A 254 -12.29 0.82 -11.66
N GLN A 255 -12.11 1.22 -10.41
CA GLN A 255 -12.39 2.60 -10.01
C GLN A 255 -11.45 3.62 -10.66
N ALA A 256 -10.22 3.24 -11.00
CA ALA A 256 -9.23 4.14 -11.62
C ALA A 256 -9.27 4.11 -13.15
N SER A 257 -9.50 2.93 -13.73
CA SER A 257 -9.57 2.73 -15.17
C SER A 257 -10.79 1.90 -15.55
N PRO A 258 -12.03 2.39 -15.36
CA PRO A 258 -13.21 1.62 -15.69
C PRO A 258 -13.29 1.31 -17.18
N VAL A 259 -13.97 0.21 -17.50
CA VAL A 259 -14.29 -0.18 -18.88
C VAL A 259 -15.78 0.03 -19.14
N VAL A 260 -16.14 0.13 -20.43
CA VAL A 260 -17.55 0.23 -20.83
C VAL A 260 -18.24 -1.10 -20.58
N LEU A 261 -19.37 -1.05 -19.89
CA LEU A 261 -20.20 -2.22 -19.60
C LEU A 261 -21.55 -2.07 -20.34
N PRO A 262 -21.74 -2.72 -21.50
CA PRO A 262 -23.00 -2.71 -22.23
C PRO A 262 -24.21 -3.17 -21.40
N GLY A 263 -25.39 -2.66 -21.72
CA GLY A 263 -26.65 -3.14 -21.16
C GLY A 263 -26.94 -4.59 -21.55
N GLY A 264 -27.69 -5.32 -20.72
CA GLY A 264 -28.15 -6.69 -21.03
C GLY A 264 -27.15 -7.82 -20.74
N MET A 265 -25.90 -7.53 -20.35
CA MET A 265 -24.94 -8.57 -19.96
C MET A 265 -25.39 -9.36 -18.72
N GLY A 266 -25.12 -10.67 -18.71
CA GLY A 266 -25.28 -11.50 -17.53
C GLY A 266 -24.33 -11.08 -16.40
N ALA A 267 -24.68 -11.41 -15.15
CA ALA A 267 -23.92 -10.94 -13.97
C ALA A 267 -22.43 -11.35 -13.99
N ILE A 268 -22.13 -12.60 -14.38
CA ILE A 268 -20.75 -13.12 -14.45
C ILE A 268 -19.97 -12.43 -15.58
N GLU A 269 -20.59 -12.28 -16.74
CA GLU A 269 -19.99 -11.61 -17.90
C GLU A 269 -19.67 -10.14 -17.57
N LYS A 270 -20.61 -9.42 -16.96
CA LYS A 270 -20.44 -8.04 -16.50
C LYS A 270 -19.28 -7.91 -15.50
N ALA A 271 -19.21 -8.80 -14.51
CA ALA A 271 -18.13 -8.82 -13.54
C ALA A 271 -16.78 -9.09 -14.22
N TRP A 272 -16.71 -10.07 -15.13
CA TRP A 272 -15.48 -10.44 -15.83
C TRP A 272 -14.99 -9.34 -16.78
N ALA A 273 -15.89 -8.66 -17.48
CA ALA A 273 -15.55 -7.49 -18.28
C ALA A 273 -14.94 -6.39 -17.40
N ALA A 274 -15.55 -6.10 -16.25
CA ALA A 274 -15.06 -5.09 -15.32
C ALA A 274 -13.68 -5.44 -14.69
N VAL A 275 -13.40 -6.73 -14.48
CA VAL A 275 -12.09 -7.21 -14.00
C VAL A 275 -10.99 -6.93 -15.02
N GLN A 276 -11.25 -7.11 -16.31
CA GLN A 276 -10.29 -6.95 -17.41
C GLN A 276 -10.01 -5.48 -17.76
N ASN A 277 -9.84 -4.64 -16.75
CA ASN A 277 -9.46 -3.26 -16.95
C ASN A 277 -7.93 -3.10 -17.17
N PRO A 278 -7.48 -2.03 -17.86
CA PRO A 278 -6.09 -1.91 -18.31
C PRO A 278 -5.05 -1.89 -17.20
N THR A 279 -5.39 -1.42 -16.00
CA THR A 279 -4.44 -1.31 -14.89
C THR A 279 -4.42 -2.54 -13.98
N TRP A 280 -5.35 -3.48 -14.14
CA TRP A 280 -5.47 -4.66 -13.27
C TRP A 280 -4.20 -5.52 -13.24
N GLY A 281 -3.75 -6.00 -14.40
CA GLY A 281 -2.52 -6.80 -14.52
C GLY A 281 -1.27 -6.09 -13.96
N PRO A 282 -0.95 -4.87 -14.44
CA PRO A 282 0.19 -4.10 -13.93
C PRO A 282 0.14 -3.83 -12.43
N VAL A 283 -1.02 -3.49 -11.87
CA VAL A 283 -1.17 -3.30 -10.41
C VAL A 283 -0.93 -4.59 -9.65
N ASN A 284 -1.39 -5.75 -10.15
CA ASN A 284 -1.14 -7.04 -9.49
C ASN A 284 0.36 -7.32 -9.40
N ILE A 285 1.12 -7.11 -10.48
CA ILE A 285 2.58 -7.29 -10.49
C ILE A 285 3.27 -6.30 -9.54
N HIS A 286 2.89 -5.02 -9.62
CA HIS A 286 3.46 -3.99 -8.74
C HIS A 286 3.20 -4.28 -7.27
N ARG A 287 1.96 -4.64 -6.89
CA ARG A 287 1.60 -4.97 -5.51
C ARG A 287 2.28 -6.25 -5.03
N PHE A 288 2.37 -7.28 -5.85
CA PHE A 288 3.08 -8.51 -5.49
C PHE A 288 4.54 -8.22 -5.10
N ILE A 289 5.27 -7.49 -5.95
CA ILE A 289 6.66 -7.12 -5.68
C ILE A 289 6.73 -6.18 -4.47
N SER A 290 5.85 -5.18 -4.38
CA SER A 290 5.81 -4.24 -3.25
C SER A 290 5.56 -4.94 -1.91
N ASN A 291 4.74 -5.98 -1.88
CA ASN A 291 4.48 -6.78 -0.68
C ASN A 291 5.72 -7.54 -0.23
N ILE A 292 6.54 -8.04 -1.16
CA ILE A 292 7.83 -8.67 -0.85
C ILE A 292 8.79 -7.64 -0.25
N VAL A 293 8.87 -6.43 -0.82
CA VAL A 293 9.69 -5.33 -0.29
C VAL A 293 9.27 -4.95 1.13
N LEU A 294 7.97 -4.76 1.33
CA LEU A 294 7.38 -4.45 2.63
C LEU A 294 7.69 -5.54 3.65
N GLY A 295 7.42 -6.81 3.31
CA GLY A 295 7.67 -7.95 4.18
C GLY A 295 9.14 -8.09 4.57
N GLY A 296 10.07 -7.97 3.61
CA GLY A 296 11.50 -8.04 3.87
C GLY A 296 12.00 -6.94 4.81
N PHE A 297 11.64 -5.68 4.56
CA PHE A 297 12.05 -4.58 5.43
C PHE A 297 11.37 -4.61 6.80
N LEU A 298 10.11 -5.04 6.91
CA LEU A 298 9.44 -5.19 8.21
C LEU A 298 10.03 -6.32 9.05
N VAL A 299 10.36 -7.46 8.44
CA VAL A 299 11.13 -8.53 9.10
C VAL A 299 12.50 -8.02 9.53
N GLY A 300 13.17 -7.24 8.67
CA GLY A 300 14.42 -6.56 9.00
C GLY A 300 14.28 -5.68 10.23
N ALA A 301 13.29 -4.78 10.27
CA ALA A 301 13.05 -3.94 11.44
C ALA A 301 12.68 -4.72 12.70
N TYR A 302 11.83 -5.74 12.59
CA TYR A 302 11.52 -6.65 13.70
C TYR A 302 12.79 -7.26 14.28
N SER A 303 13.65 -7.82 13.42
CA SER A 303 14.92 -8.40 13.85
C SER A 303 15.86 -7.35 14.46
N GLY A 304 15.89 -6.13 13.94
CA GLY A 304 16.68 -5.04 14.50
C GLY A 304 16.22 -4.63 15.90
N VAL A 305 14.91 -4.53 16.11
CA VAL A 305 14.33 -4.28 17.44
C VAL A 305 14.67 -5.41 18.41
N ARG A 306 14.53 -6.67 17.96
CA ARG A 306 14.86 -7.85 18.78
C ARG A 306 16.36 -7.98 19.08
N TYR A 307 17.22 -7.63 18.12
CA TYR A 307 18.67 -7.58 18.29
C TYR A 307 19.07 -6.57 19.37
N LEU A 308 18.47 -5.38 19.36
CA LEU A 308 18.74 -4.34 20.38
C LEU A 308 18.28 -4.75 21.78
N GLY A 309 17.25 -5.61 21.87
CA GLY A 309 16.74 -6.16 23.12
C GLY A 309 17.33 -7.53 23.51
N ALA A 310 18.22 -8.11 22.70
CA ALA A 310 18.76 -9.44 22.90
C ALA A 310 19.68 -9.50 24.13
N ARG A 311 19.51 -10.53 24.95
CA ARG A 311 20.21 -10.72 26.24
C ARG A 311 21.37 -11.71 26.14
N THR A 312 21.31 -12.62 25.17
CA THR A 312 22.36 -13.61 24.93
C THR A 312 23.03 -13.37 23.59
N GLN A 313 24.25 -13.89 23.45
CA GLN A 313 24.98 -13.85 22.18
C GLN A 313 24.25 -14.66 21.09
N GLU A 314 23.64 -15.78 21.45
CA GLU A 314 22.85 -16.61 20.53
C GLU A 314 21.64 -15.86 19.98
N GLU A 315 20.90 -15.12 20.83
CA GLU A 315 19.79 -14.28 20.37
C GLU A 315 20.28 -13.18 19.42
N ARG A 316 21.43 -12.56 19.72
CA ARG A 316 22.04 -11.55 18.84
C ARG A 316 22.40 -12.15 17.48
N GLU A 317 23.02 -13.32 17.46
CA GLU A 317 23.39 -14.01 16.21
C GLU A 317 22.16 -14.37 15.38
N HIS A 318 21.09 -14.88 16.02
CA HIS A 318 19.83 -15.22 15.35
C HIS A 318 19.17 -14.00 14.72
N TYR A 319 19.01 -12.91 15.48
CA TYR A 319 18.37 -11.70 14.97
C TYR A 319 19.25 -10.94 13.98
N ASP A 320 20.57 -11.05 14.09
CA ASP A 320 21.48 -10.50 13.09
C ASP A 320 21.34 -11.20 11.73
N TRP A 321 21.25 -12.54 11.76
CA TRP A 321 20.99 -13.35 10.58
C TRP A 321 19.61 -13.06 9.98
N MET A 322 18.57 -13.02 10.82
CA MET A 322 17.21 -12.68 10.39
C MET A 322 17.15 -11.29 9.74
N GLY A 323 17.86 -10.29 10.30
CA GLY A 323 17.93 -8.95 9.74
C GLY A 323 18.66 -8.87 8.41
N TYR A 324 19.70 -9.67 8.25
CA TYR A 324 20.36 -9.84 6.96
C TYR A 324 19.42 -10.43 5.91
N ILE A 325 18.69 -11.51 6.23
CA ILE A 325 17.75 -12.12 5.31
C ILE A 325 16.59 -11.17 4.98
N GLY A 326 16.04 -10.46 5.96
CA GLY A 326 15.00 -9.45 5.75
C GLY A 326 15.47 -8.31 4.82
N ASN A 327 16.65 -7.73 5.09
CA ASN A 327 17.23 -6.70 4.24
C ASN A 327 17.51 -7.22 2.82
N PHE A 328 18.00 -8.45 2.69
CA PHE A 328 18.21 -9.11 1.41
C PHE A 328 16.90 -9.25 0.61
N ILE A 329 15.84 -9.78 1.21
CA ILE A 329 14.53 -9.92 0.56
C ILE A 329 13.98 -8.55 0.15
N GLY A 330 14.02 -7.59 1.07
CA GLY A 330 13.56 -6.22 0.81
C GLY A 330 14.31 -5.59 -0.35
N MET A 331 15.63 -5.78 -0.37
CA MET A 331 16.49 -5.28 -1.45
C MET A 331 16.19 -5.93 -2.80
N PHE A 332 16.04 -7.25 -2.87
CA PHE A 332 15.76 -7.93 -4.13
C PHE A 332 14.41 -7.54 -4.73
N GLY A 333 13.38 -7.39 -3.89
CA GLY A 333 12.12 -6.81 -4.32
C GLY A 333 12.32 -5.37 -4.83
N LEU A 334 13.09 -4.56 -4.11
CA LEU A 334 13.31 -3.15 -4.44
C LEU A 334 14.08 -2.97 -5.77
N LEU A 335 15.00 -3.87 -6.10
CA LEU A 335 15.73 -3.86 -7.37
C LEU A 335 14.81 -4.06 -8.59
N THR A 336 13.64 -4.69 -8.41
CA THR A 336 12.69 -4.99 -9.51
C THR A 336 11.43 -4.11 -9.48
N LEU A 337 11.09 -3.52 -8.34
CA LEU A 337 9.88 -2.72 -8.15
C LEU A 337 9.78 -1.48 -9.07
N PRO A 338 10.85 -0.71 -9.34
CA PRO A 338 10.80 0.41 -10.27
C PRO A 338 10.29 0.02 -11.66
N PHE A 339 10.58 -1.20 -12.13
CA PHE A 339 10.12 -1.70 -13.41
C PHE A 339 8.61 -1.93 -13.44
N ALA A 340 8.07 -2.57 -12.39
CA ALA A 340 6.63 -2.77 -12.26
C ALA A 340 5.89 -1.43 -12.10
N GLY A 341 6.49 -0.47 -11.38
CA GLY A 341 5.96 0.90 -11.28
C GLY A 341 5.95 1.64 -12.62
N TYR A 342 7.01 1.51 -13.41
CA TYR A 342 7.09 2.08 -14.76
C TYR A 342 6.02 1.51 -15.68
N TRP A 343 5.86 0.18 -15.67
CA TRP A 343 4.82 -0.48 -16.47
C TRP A 343 3.43 0.00 -16.07
N LEU A 344 3.11 0.01 -14.77
CA LEU A 344 1.83 0.53 -14.28
C LEU A 344 1.57 1.97 -14.74
N MET A 345 2.56 2.85 -14.60
CA MET A 345 2.40 4.24 -15.01
C MET A 345 2.19 4.37 -16.52
N ARG A 346 2.93 3.60 -17.32
CA ARG A 346 2.75 3.55 -18.78
C ARG A 346 1.31 3.18 -19.15
N GLU A 347 0.73 2.17 -18.50
CA GLU A 347 -0.66 1.76 -18.76
C GLU A 347 -1.68 2.82 -18.33
N ILE A 348 -1.46 3.51 -17.20
CA ILE A 348 -2.29 4.66 -16.79
C ILE A 348 -2.25 5.77 -17.85
N TYR A 349 -1.05 6.11 -18.32
CA TYR A 349 -0.85 7.12 -19.37
C TYR A 349 -1.53 6.75 -20.69
N MET A 350 -1.50 5.47 -21.04
CA MET A 350 -2.10 4.94 -22.26
C MET A 350 -3.62 4.88 -22.17
N TYR A 351 -4.16 4.51 -21.01
CA TYR A 351 -5.60 4.50 -20.76
C TYR A 351 -6.17 5.91 -20.80
N ASN A 352 -5.54 6.85 -20.09
CA ASN A 352 -6.00 8.23 -20.06
C ASN A 352 -4.80 9.18 -19.85
N GLN A 353 -4.50 9.94 -20.91
CA GLN A 353 -3.39 10.89 -20.88
C GLN A 353 -3.57 11.97 -19.81
N GLN A 354 -4.80 12.38 -19.52
CA GLN A 354 -5.10 13.38 -18.50
C GLN A 354 -4.80 12.89 -17.08
N MET A 355 -5.14 11.64 -16.78
CA MET A 355 -4.75 11.00 -15.52
C MET A 355 -3.23 10.87 -15.42
N GLY A 356 -2.57 10.47 -16.52
CA GLY A 356 -1.10 10.46 -16.60
C GLY A 356 -0.48 11.84 -16.33
N ILE A 357 -0.98 12.90 -16.97
CA ILE A 357 -0.54 14.28 -16.73
C ILE A 357 -0.72 14.63 -15.27
N THR A 358 -1.90 14.42 -14.71
CA THR A 358 -2.21 14.70 -13.30
C THR A 358 -1.15 14.11 -12.38
N LEU A 359 -0.71 12.88 -12.66
CA LEU A 359 0.31 12.15 -11.88
C LEU A 359 1.74 12.71 -12.07
N MET A 360 2.28 12.81 -13.28
CA MET A 360 3.72 13.13 -13.46
C MET A 360 4.02 14.55 -13.93
N GLY A 361 3.06 15.28 -14.50
CA GLY A 361 3.24 16.64 -15.00
C GLY A 361 2.40 17.71 -14.30
N GLY A 362 1.34 17.30 -13.60
CA GLY A 362 0.38 18.15 -12.93
C GLY A 362 0.66 18.31 -11.45
N PHE A 363 -0.39 18.57 -10.67
CA PHE A 363 -0.26 18.90 -9.24
C PHE A 363 0.31 17.75 -8.38
N LEU A 364 0.20 16.48 -8.81
CA LEU A 364 0.79 15.33 -8.12
C LEU A 364 2.26 15.06 -8.52
N SER A 365 2.84 15.79 -9.48
CA SER A 365 4.24 15.57 -9.90
C SER A 365 5.24 15.70 -8.75
N TRP A 366 5.01 16.63 -7.83
CA TRP A 366 5.82 16.81 -6.63
C TRP A 366 5.73 15.63 -5.66
N LEU A 367 4.61 14.92 -5.64
CA LEU A 367 4.50 13.67 -4.87
C LEU A 367 5.46 12.60 -5.40
N PHE A 368 5.71 12.56 -6.71
CA PHE A 368 6.70 11.65 -7.30
C PHE A 368 8.14 12.07 -7.01
N ILE A 369 8.40 13.37 -6.81
CA ILE A 369 9.69 13.84 -6.29
C ILE A 369 9.88 13.39 -4.83
N ILE A 370 8.86 13.52 -3.98
CA ILE A 370 8.89 12.98 -2.62
C ILE A 370 9.11 11.46 -2.66
N GLN A 371 8.41 10.74 -3.54
CA GLN A 371 8.61 9.31 -3.73
C GLN A 371 10.07 8.98 -4.11
N ALA A 372 10.68 9.73 -5.02
CA ALA A 372 12.07 9.53 -5.40
C ALA A 372 13.02 9.70 -4.19
N VAL A 373 12.79 10.70 -3.33
CA VAL A 373 13.53 10.86 -2.07
C VAL A 373 13.42 9.61 -1.19
N LEU A 374 12.19 9.13 -0.98
CA LEU A 374 11.93 7.96 -0.15
C LEU A 374 12.59 6.69 -0.72
N ILE A 375 12.50 6.46 -2.02
CA ILE A 375 13.15 5.30 -2.66
C ILE A 375 14.67 5.42 -2.57
N GLY A 376 15.24 6.62 -2.73
CA GLY A 376 16.66 6.87 -2.49
C GLY A 376 17.10 6.50 -1.07
N ILE A 377 16.31 6.85 -0.06
CA ILE A 377 16.54 6.45 1.34
C ILE A 377 16.52 4.92 1.48
N LEU A 378 15.56 4.22 0.86
CA LEU A 378 15.51 2.75 0.89
C LEU A 378 16.77 2.11 0.28
N PHE A 379 17.20 2.59 -0.89
CA PHE A 379 18.43 2.10 -1.52
C PHE A 379 19.67 2.37 -0.66
N LEU A 380 19.81 3.59 -0.13
CA LEU A 380 20.94 3.96 0.71
C LEU A 380 20.95 3.18 2.03
N GLY A 381 19.81 3.06 2.71
CA GLY A 381 19.69 2.34 3.98
C GLY A 381 19.97 0.84 3.82
N ALA A 382 19.44 0.21 2.76
CA ALA A 382 19.66 -1.21 2.50
C ALA A 382 21.12 -1.52 2.15
N ASN A 383 21.76 -0.68 1.33
CA ASN A 383 23.18 -0.79 1.01
C ASN A 383 24.07 -0.51 2.23
N TYR A 384 23.75 0.53 3.00
CA TYR A 384 24.47 0.87 4.22
C TYR A 384 24.48 -0.28 5.22
N TYR A 385 23.37 -1.00 5.36
CA TYR A 385 23.31 -2.21 6.18
C TYR A 385 24.29 -3.30 5.69
N PHE A 386 24.35 -3.57 4.39
CA PHE A 386 25.33 -4.52 3.83
C PHE A 386 26.78 -4.06 4.04
N TRP A 387 27.06 -2.78 3.86
CA TRP A 387 28.39 -2.22 4.07
C TRP A 387 28.85 -2.30 5.52
N LEU A 388 27.94 -2.04 6.47
CA LEU A 388 28.22 -2.30 7.88
C LEU A 388 28.45 -3.80 8.14
N GLY A 389 27.69 -4.66 7.48
CA GLY A 389 27.90 -6.10 7.57
C GLY A 389 29.30 -6.52 7.09
N LEU A 390 29.77 -5.97 5.97
CA LEU A 390 31.15 -6.16 5.52
C LEU A 390 32.17 -5.60 6.51
N ALA A 391 31.93 -4.40 7.03
CA ALA A 391 32.85 -3.74 7.95
C ALA A 391 33.03 -4.48 9.28
N TYR A 392 31.95 -5.02 9.84
CA TYR A 392 31.93 -5.58 11.21
C TYR A 392 31.89 -7.11 11.28
N ARG A 393 31.28 -7.80 10.31
CA ARG A 393 31.20 -9.27 10.33
C ARG A 393 32.42 -9.95 9.73
N THR A 394 33.26 -9.24 8.96
CA THR A 394 34.39 -9.85 8.23
C THR A 394 35.75 -9.46 8.84
N GLU A 395 36.64 -10.45 9.03
CA GLU A 395 37.98 -10.26 9.63
C GLU A 395 38.96 -9.47 8.74
N ARG A 396 38.66 -9.28 7.45
CA ARG A 396 39.47 -8.51 6.47
C ARG A 396 38.63 -7.45 5.76
N SER A 397 38.01 -6.56 6.53
CA SER A 397 37.04 -5.62 5.98
C SER A 397 37.64 -4.45 5.20
N GLU A 398 38.92 -4.12 5.42
CA GLU A 398 39.63 -2.97 4.81
C GLU A 398 39.59 -2.99 3.27
N GLN A 399 39.70 -4.18 2.67
CA GLN A 399 39.68 -4.34 1.20
C GLN A 399 38.36 -3.89 0.56
N TYR A 400 37.27 -3.84 1.33
CA TYR A 400 35.95 -3.44 0.85
C TYR A 400 35.70 -1.93 0.98
N MET A 401 36.48 -1.20 1.79
CA MET A 401 36.18 0.20 2.11
C MET A 401 36.28 1.13 0.90
N LYS A 402 37.30 0.95 0.04
CA LYS A 402 37.46 1.75 -1.19
C LYS A 402 36.30 1.50 -2.19
N PRO A 403 35.95 0.25 -2.53
CA PRO A 403 34.76 -0.04 -3.31
C PRO A 403 33.47 0.53 -2.72
N ILE A 404 33.27 0.44 -1.40
CA ILE A 404 32.10 0.99 -0.70
C ILE A 404 32.00 2.50 -0.93
N LEU A 405 33.11 3.24 -0.77
CA LEU A 405 33.12 4.69 -1.00
C LEU A 405 32.78 5.06 -2.45
N ALA A 406 33.33 4.33 -3.42
CA ALA A 406 33.04 4.55 -4.84
C ALA A 406 31.56 4.29 -5.17
N MET A 407 30.98 3.23 -4.62
CA MET A 407 29.56 2.93 -4.78
C MET A 407 28.67 3.98 -4.11
N LEU A 408 29.03 4.44 -2.90
CA LEU A 408 28.30 5.51 -2.21
C LEU A 408 28.30 6.80 -3.05
N ALA A 409 29.46 7.25 -3.53
CA ALA A 409 29.57 8.44 -4.37
C ALA A 409 28.73 8.30 -5.65
N SER A 410 28.78 7.13 -6.29
CA SER A 410 28.02 6.85 -7.51
C SER A 410 26.51 6.80 -7.25
N LEU A 411 26.07 6.19 -6.15
CA LEU A 411 24.65 6.16 -5.73
C LEU A 411 24.14 7.57 -5.43
N LEU A 412 24.93 8.39 -4.72
CA LEU A 412 24.57 9.78 -4.42
C LEU A 412 24.46 10.62 -5.70
N LEU A 413 25.40 10.46 -6.66
CA LEU A 413 25.35 11.15 -7.93
C LEU A 413 24.10 10.77 -8.75
N CYS A 414 23.80 9.48 -8.86
CA CYS A 414 22.59 9.03 -9.54
C CYS A 414 21.33 9.51 -8.82
N PHE A 415 21.34 9.51 -7.49
CA PHE A 415 20.22 10.01 -6.70
C PHE A 415 19.98 11.51 -6.93
N MET A 416 21.02 12.34 -6.99
CA MET A 416 20.91 13.76 -7.33
C MET A 416 20.29 13.98 -8.71
N VAL A 417 20.71 13.21 -9.72
CA VAL A 417 20.09 13.25 -11.07
C VAL A 417 18.62 12.87 -11.00
N TRP A 418 18.28 11.79 -10.30
CA TRP A 418 16.91 11.30 -10.23
C TRP A 418 15.96 12.27 -9.50
N LEU A 419 16.44 12.94 -8.46
CA LEU A 419 15.70 13.95 -7.69
C LEU A 419 15.41 15.23 -8.47
N THR A 420 16.06 15.45 -9.62
CA THR A 420 15.92 16.72 -10.34
C THR A 420 14.50 16.88 -10.90
N PRO A 421 13.77 17.97 -10.55
CA PRO A 421 12.44 18.23 -11.09
C PRO A 421 12.51 18.70 -12.54
N HIS A 422 11.58 18.23 -13.37
CA HIS A 422 11.47 18.66 -14.77
C HIS A 422 10.75 20.02 -14.91
N SER A 423 9.74 20.24 -14.09
CA SER A 423 8.96 21.49 -14.01
C SER A 423 9.17 22.11 -12.63
N LEU A 424 9.60 23.38 -12.61
CA LEU A 424 9.62 24.19 -11.41
C LEU A 424 8.30 24.95 -11.32
N VAL A 425 7.80 25.14 -10.09
CA VAL A 425 6.71 26.09 -9.87
C VAL A 425 7.36 27.48 -9.83
N ALA A 426 7.43 28.10 -10.99
CA ALA A 426 8.04 29.40 -11.20
C ALA A 426 6.96 30.45 -11.49
N SER A 427 7.15 31.66 -10.98
CA SER A 427 6.40 32.83 -11.40
C SER A 427 6.67 33.15 -12.88
N ILE A 428 5.79 33.94 -13.50
CA ILE A 428 5.97 34.37 -14.89
C ILE A 428 7.29 35.14 -15.08
N ALA A 429 7.69 35.94 -14.08
CA ALA A 429 8.96 36.67 -14.10
C ALA A 429 10.17 35.72 -14.08
N GLU A 430 10.13 34.70 -13.22
CA GLU A 430 11.17 33.67 -13.15
C GLU A 430 11.22 32.81 -14.41
N ALA A 431 10.07 32.41 -14.97
CA ALA A 431 10.00 31.66 -16.22
C ALA A 431 10.61 32.46 -17.39
N ARG A 432 10.34 33.77 -17.47
CA ARG A 432 10.97 34.66 -18.45
C ARG A 432 12.48 34.79 -18.22
N ALA A 433 12.91 34.93 -16.97
CA ALA A 433 14.33 35.00 -16.61
C ALA A 433 15.10 33.71 -16.93
N MET A 434 14.43 32.55 -16.85
CA MET A 434 14.99 31.25 -17.22
C MET A 434 14.97 30.96 -18.73
N GLY A 435 14.38 31.85 -19.54
CA GLY A 435 14.28 31.67 -20.99
C GLY A 435 13.18 30.70 -21.44
N GLY A 436 12.21 30.36 -20.57
CA GLY A 436 11.08 29.49 -20.91
C GLY A 436 10.42 28.79 -19.73
N ALA A 437 9.55 27.82 -20.03
CA ALA A 437 8.81 27.05 -19.02
C ALA A 437 9.70 26.06 -18.23
N HIS A 438 10.93 25.80 -18.68
CA HIS A 438 11.87 24.86 -18.06
C HIS A 438 13.22 25.51 -17.83
N HIS A 439 13.84 25.22 -16.68
CA HIS A 439 15.19 25.68 -16.38
C HIS A 439 16.21 24.96 -17.30
N PRO A 440 17.21 25.64 -17.88
CA PRO A 440 18.14 25.04 -18.86
C PRO A 440 18.88 23.77 -18.37
N LEU A 441 19.41 23.81 -17.14
CA LEU A 441 20.10 22.64 -16.54
C LEU A 441 19.15 21.61 -15.92
N LEU A 442 18.24 22.04 -15.05
CA LEU A 442 17.33 21.13 -14.34
C LEU A 442 16.30 20.48 -15.28
N GLY A 443 15.85 21.18 -16.32
CA GLY A 443 14.99 20.63 -17.36
C GLY A 443 15.65 19.46 -18.08
N LEU A 444 16.96 19.56 -18.37
CA LEU A 444 17.73 18.47 -18.99
C LEU A 444 17.79 17.24 -18.08
N LEU A 445 18.19 17.41 -16.82
CA LEU A 445 18.30 16.28 -15.87
C LEU A 445 16.92 15.75 -15.41
N GLY A 446 15.88 16.56 -15.51
CA GLY A 446 14.52 16.23 -15.10
C GLY A 446 13.79 15.29 -16.07
N VAL A 447 14.28 15.08 -17.30
CA VAL A 447 13.60 14.22 -18.28
C VAL A 447 13.70 12.73 -17.92
N MET A 448 12.75 11.93 -18.42
CA MET A 448 12.73 10.49 -18.22
C MET A 448 14.02 9.78 -18.65
N SER A 449 14.73 10.30 -19.66
CA SER A 449 16.01 9.76 -20.12
C SER A 449 17.07 9.75 -19.01
N ALA A 450 17.28 10.89 -18.34
CA ALA A 450 18.22 11.00 -17.23
C ALA A 450 17.77 10.15 -16.05
N LYS A 451 16.48 10.27 -15.68
CA LYS A 451 15.91 9.58 -14.52
C LYS A 451 15.99 8.06 -14.62
N MET A 452 15.59 7.49 -15.76
CA MET A 452 15.65 6.04 -15.96
C MET A 452 17.09 5.53 -15.98
N THR A 453 18.00 6.28 -16.61
CA THR A 453 19.43 5.95 -16.63
C THR A 453 20.00 5.92 -15.22
N ALA A 454 19.74 6.97 -14.43
CA ALA A 454 20.20 7.06 -13.05
C ALA A 454 19.66 5.92 -12.18
N VAL A 455 18.35 5.62 -12.25
CA VAL A 455 17.73 4.52 -11.49
C VAL A 455 18.32 3.16 -11.88
N ASN A 456 18.48 2.88 -13.17
CA ASN A 456 19.05 1.62 -13.66
C ASN A 456 20.51 1.45 -13.20
N VAL A 457 21.31 2.51 -13.22
CA VAL A 457 22.67 2.50 -12.68
C VAL A 457 22.67 2.30 -11.16
N MET A 458 21.77 2.93 -10.42
CA MET A 458 21.62 2.70 -8.97
C MET A 458 21.28 1.25 -8.64
N ILE A 459 20.40 0.62 -9.43
CA ILE A 459 20.04 -0.80 -9.29
C ILE A 459 21.27 -1.68 -9.51
N LEU A 460 22.05 -1.43 -10.56
CA LEU A 460 23.28 -2.19 -10.85
C LEU A 460 24.32 -2.02 -9.74
N ILE A 461 24.59 -0.81 -9.27
CA ILE A 461 25.53 -0.54 -8.16
C ILE A 461 25.09 -1.27 -6.90
N SER A 462 23.80 -1.19 -6.61
CA SER A 462 23.21 -1.86 -5.45
C SER A 462 23.28 -3.38 -5.54
N PHE A 463 23.12 -3.94 -6.73
CA PHE A 463 23.31 -5.36 -6.97
C PHE A 463 24.79 -5.76 -6.82
N VAL A 464 25.75 -4.93 -7.27
CA VAL A 464 27.19 -5.13 -7.01
C VAL A 464 27.49 -5.15 -5.52
N SER A 465 26.90 -4.22 -4.75
CA SER A 465 27.02 -4.17 -3.29
C SER A 465 26.56 -5.49 -2.64
N PHE A 466 25.42 -6.02 -3.09
CA PHE A 466 24.95 -7.33 -2.66
C PHE A 466 25.93 -8.46 -3.06
N LEU A 467 26.38 -8.52 -4.32
CA LEU A 467 27.31 -9.56 -4.77
C LEU A 467 28.63 -9.53 -3.99
N MET A 468 29.12 -8.34 -3.66
CA MET A 468 30.30 -8.18 -2.82
C MET A 468 30.06 -8.73 -1.40
N TYR A 469 28.90 -8.45 -0.81
CA TYR A 469 28.50 -9.04 0.47
C TYR A 469 28.41 -10.57 0.39
N TRP A 470 27.69 -11.10 -0.60
CA TRP A 470 27.42 -12.53 -0.73
C TRP A 470 28.70 -13.35 -0.96
N ARG A 471 29.67 -12.78 -1.68
CA ARG A 471 30.97 -13.41 -1.96
C ARG A 471 32.01 -13.18 -0.87
N ALA A 472 31.73 -12.33 0.12
CA ALA A 472 32.71 -12.00 1.14
C ALA A 472 33.13 -13.25 1.92
N GLY A 473 34.43 -13.35 2.17
CA GLY A 473 35.01 -14.51 2.86
C GLY A 473 34.92 -15.84 2.12
N SER A 474 34.53 -15.87 0.84
CA SER A 474 34.39 -17.09 0.05
C SER A 474 35.34 -17.12 -1.16
N LYS A 475 36.03 -18.23 -1.38
CA LYS A 475 36.88 -18.46 -2.56
C LYS A 475 36.32 -19.59 -3.42
N PRO A 476 35.91 -19.32 -4.67
CA PRO A 476 35.43 -20.35 -5.58
C PRO A 476 36.49 -21.44 -5.84
N THR A 477 36.07 -22.70 -5.78
CA THR A 477 36.91 -23.89 -6.03
C THR A 477 36.79 -24.42 -7.47
N VAL A 478 35.76 -23.99 -8.20
CA VAL A 478 35.50 -24.42 -9.58
C VAL A 478 36.53 -23.86 -10.57
N ARG A 479 36.98 -24.69 -11.52
CA ARG A 479 38.03 -24.34 -12.52
C ARG A 479 37.65 -23.15 -13.41
N TRP A 480 36.37 -22.98 -13.71
CA TRP A 480 35.86 -21.92 -14.57
C TRP A 480 35.59 -20.60 -13.82
N ALA A 481 35.88 -20.51 -12.52
CA ALA A 481 35.60 -19.32 -11.71
C ALA A 481 36.28 -18.05 -12.26
N LYS A 482 37.51 -18.16 -12.77
CA LYS A 482 38.20 -17.00 -13.39
C LYS A 482 37.45 -16.50 -14.62
N ALA A 483 37.05 -17.42 -15.52
CA ALA A 483 36.30 -17.08 -16.72
C ALA A 483 34.93 -16.46 -16.37
N ALA A 484 34.21 -17.02 -15.40
CA ALA A 484 32.94 -16.45 -14.95
C ALA A 484 33.10 -15.08 -14.31
N ASN A 485 34.14 -14.84 -13.52
CA ASN A 485 34.41 -13.51 -12.97
C ASN A 485 34.68 -12.47 -14.06
N VAL A 486 35.47 -12.82 -15.06
CA VAL A 486 35.71 -11.95 -16.23
C VAL A 486 34.40 -11.68 -16.98
N LEU A 487 33.60 -12.71 -17.22
CA LEU A 487 32.29 -12.56 -17.86
C LEU A 487 31.36 -11.64 -17.06
N ILE A 488 31.29 -11.79 -15.74
CA ILE A 488 30.47 -10.92 -14.87
C ILE A 488 30.92 -9.46 -15.01
N VAL A 489 32.22 -9.19 -14.92
CA VAL A 489 32.75 -7.82 -15.04
C VAL A 489 32.45 -7.23 -16.42
N ILE A 490 32.69 -7.99 -17.49
CA ILE A 490 32.37 -7.55 -18.86
C ILE A 490 30.87 -7.28 -18.99
N LEU A 491 30.02 -8.17 -18.48
CA LEU A 491 28.58 -8.01 -18.56
C LEU A 491 28.10 -6.74 -17.84
N PHE A 492 28.57 -6.48 -16.62
CA PHE A 492 28.27 -5.23 -15.91
C PHE A 492 28.78 -4.01 -16.68
N PHE A 493 30.01 -4.05 -17.19
CA PHE A 493 30.58 -2.93 -17.95
C PHE A 493 29.75 -2.63 -19.21
N VAL A 494 29.45 -3.64 -20.02
CA VAL A 494 28.65 -3.51 -21.24
C VAL A 494 27.26 -2.98 -20.94
N VAL A 495 26.60 -3.48 -19.89
CA VAL A 495 25.24 -3.05 -19.55
C VAL A 495 25.22 -1.64 -18.94
N ILE A 496 26.18 -1.28 -18.08
CA ILE A 496 26.28 0.10 -17.53
C ILE A 496 26.52 1.09 -18.67
N VAL A 497 27.50 0.83 -19.53
CA VAL A 497 27.79 1.69 -20.69
C VAL A 497 26.60 1.74 -21.63
N GLY A 498 25.98 0.59 -21.93
CA GLY A 498 24.79 0.51 -22.79
C GLY A 498 23.60 1.31 -22.24
N VAL A 499 23.33 1.22 -20.94
CA VAL A 499 22.28 1.99 -20.26
C VAL A 499 22.56 3.49 -20.39
N ILE A 500 23.80 3.92 -20.16
CA ILE A 500 24.20 5.34 -20.28
C ILE A 500 24.07 5.81 -21.74
N VAL A 501 24.57 5.05 -22.70
CA VAL A 501 24.50 5.39 -24.14
C VAL A 501 23.05 5.50 -24.60
N ILE A 502 22.21 4.52 -24.28
CA ILE A 502 20.76 4.57 -24.59
C ILE A 502 20.10 5.77 -23.90
N GLY A 503 20.51 6.08 -22.67
CA GLY A 503 20.05 7.23 -21.92
C GLY A 503 20.38 8.57 -22.57
N VAL A 504 21.62 8.73 -23.05
CA VAL A 504 22.07 9.91 -23.80
C VAL A 504 21.38 9.98 -25.16
N TRP A 505 21.26 8.86 -25.86
CA TRP A 505 20.55 8.82 -27.15
C TRP A 505 19.07 9.16 -26.99
N GLY A 506 18.46 8.82 -25.85
CA GLY A 506 17.08 9.15 -25.55
C GLY A 506 16.74 10.64 -25.67
N TYR A 507 17.71 11.56 -25.50
CA TYR A 507 17.49 13.00 -25.70
C TYR A 507 17.22 13.38 -27.16
N PHE A 508 17.73 12.61 -28.11
CA PHE A 508 17.66 12.91 -29.55
C PHE A 508 16.51 12.18 -30.27
N VAL A 509 15.66 11.45 -29.54
CA VAL A 509 14.53 10.70 -30.11
C VAL A 509 13.19 11.19 -29.55
N PRO A 510 12.08 11.00 -30.31
CA PRO A 510 10.74 11.31 -29.84
C PRO A 510 10.39 10.59 -28.52
N ALA A 511 9.57 11.22 -27.69
CA ALA A 511 9.19 10.71 -26.36
C ALA A 511 8.60 9.28 -26.42
N ILE A 512 7.86 8.94 -27.48
CA ILE A 512 7.28 7.60 -27.65
C ILE A 512 8.36 6.51 -27.81
N VAL A 513 9.41 6.78 -28.57
CA VAL A 513 10.54 5.85 -28.76
C VAL A 513 11.36 5.75 -27.48
N ARG A 514 11.58 6.91 -26.83
CA ARG A 514 12.25 7.00 -25.53
C ARG A 514 11.56 6.10 -24.50
N ILE A 515 10.24 6.21 -24.37
CA ILE A 515 9.43 5.51 -23.36
C ILE A 515 9.24 4.03 -23.71
N ASN A 516 8.85 3.70 -24.95
CA ASN A 516 8.45 2.33 -25.29
C ASN A 516 9.61 1.43 -25.72
N THR A 517 10.71 2.00 -26.19
CA THR A 517 11.83 1.22 -26.73
C THR A 517 13.06 1.36 -25.84
N PHE A 518 13.53 2.59 -25.63
CA PHE A 518 14.81 2.80 -24.93
C PHE A 518 14.72 2.51 -23.44
N SER A 519 13.70 3.02 -22.74
CA SER A 519 13.48 2.68 -21.34
C SER A 519 13.28 1.18 -21.15
N VAL A 520 12.50 0.53 -22.01
CA VAL A 520 12.26 -0.92 -21.94
C VAL A 520 13.56 -1.69 -22.16
N ALA A 521 14.38 -1.30 -23.14
CA ALA A 521 15.68 -1.92 -23.39
C ALA A 521 16.63 -1.78 -22.20
N GLN A 522 16.69 -0.61 -21.55
CA GLN A 522 17.48 -0.44 -20.33
C GLN A 522 17.01 -1.39 -19.23
N VAL A 523 15.71 -1.46 -18.99
CA VAL A 523 15.11 -2.33 -17.96
C VAL A 523 15.43 -3.80 -18.23
N LEU A 524 15.20 -4.27 -19.46
CA LEU A 524 15.48 -5.66 -19.85
C LEU A 524 16.97 -5.99 -19.74
N SER A 525 17.86 -5.04 -20.06
CA SER A 525 19.30 -5.22 -19.90
C SER A 525 19.69 -5.38 -18.43
N VAL A 526 19.13 -4.56 -17.53
CA VAL A 526 19.38 -4.67 -16.08
C VAL A 526 18.81 -5.99 -15.53
N LEU A 527 17.57 -6.34 -15.88
CA LEU A 527 16.96 -7.61 -15.48
C LEU A 527 17.77 -8.81 -15.97
N PHE A 528 18.30 -8.75 -17.20
CA PHE A 528 19.18 -9.78 -17.75
C PHE A 528 20.44 -9.98 -16.88
N VAL A 529 21.07 -8.90 -16.42
CA VAL A 529 22.21 -8.99 -15.48
C VAL A 529 21.79 -9.65 -14.17
N LEU A 530 20.69 -9.19 -13.57
CA LEU A 530 20.20 -9.73 -12.29
C LEU A 530 19.88 -11.23 -12.39
N LEU A 531 19.15 -11.63 -13.44
CA LEU A 531 18.70 -13.02 -13.65
C LEU A 531 19.82 -13.95 -14.11
N THR A 532 20.88 -13.44 -14.75
CA THR A 532 22.00 -14.26 -15.22
C THR A 532 23.10 -14.37 -14.16
N VAL A 533 23.48 -13.26 -13.52
CA VAL A 533 24.61 -13.22 -12.58
C VAL A 533 24.25 -13.90 -11.26
N THR A 534 23.02 -13.75 -10.76
CA THR A 534 22.61 -14.37 -9.50
C THR A 534 22.80 -15.90 -9.50
N PRO A 535 22.23 -16.67 -10.47
CA PRO A 535 22.45 -18.12 -10.51
C PRO A 535 23.89 -18.48 -10.85
N LEU A 536 24.56 -17.73 -11.73
CA LEU A 536 25.97 -17.96 -12.07
C LEU A 536 26.86 -17.90 -10.82
N VAL A 537 26.69 -16.86 -9.99
CA VAL A 537 27.43 -16.70 -8.73
C VAL A 537 27.02 -17.79 -7.73
N GLY A 538 25.73 -18.11 -7.61
CA GLY A 538 25.26 -19.18 -6.73
C GLY A 538 25.87 -20.54 -7.06
N VAL A 539 25.96 -20.90 -8.34
CA VAL A 539 26.60 -22.14 -8.79
C VAL A 539 28.12 -22.07 -8.61
N MET A 540 28.74 -20.93 -8.90
CA MET A 540 30.19 -20.73 -8.74
C MET A 540 30.64 -20.85 -7.27
N LEU A 541 29.81 -20.43 -6.32
CA LEU A 541 30.09 -20.51 -4.89
C LEU A 541 29.74 -21.87 -4.26
N LYS A 542 29.17 -22.81 -5.03
CA LYS A 542 28.84 -24.14 -4.54
C LYS A 542 30.14 -24.89 -4.19
N GLY A 543 30.35 -25.15 -2.91
CA GLY A 543 31.58 -25.78 -2.40
C GLY A 543 32.79 -24.83 -2.36
N ALA A 544 32.57 -23.52 -2.29
CA ALA A 544 33.62 -22.54 -2.08
C ALA A 544 34.33 -22.74 -0.73
N GLU A 545 35.64 -22.51 -0.70
CA GLU A 545 36.43 -22.51 0.52
C GLU A 545 36.20 -21.21 1.31
N SER A 546 36.06 -21.34 2.63
CA SER A 546 35.99 -20.18 3.53
C SER A 546 37.38 -19.60 3.71
N THR A 547 37.56 -18.34 3.30
CA THR A 547 38.83 -17.60 3.39
C THR A 547 38.89 -16.63 4.56
N SER A 548 37.74 -16.29 5.16
CA SER A 548 37.66 -15.50 6.39
C SER A 548 36.39 -15.87 7.14
N LYS A 549 36.44 -15.90 8.47
CA LYS A 549 35.26 -16.17 9.29
C LYS A 549 34.32 -14.97 9.24
N MET A 550 33.04 -15.22 8.94
CA MET A 550 31.97 -14.25 9.17
C MET A 550 31.37 -14.45 10.56
N THR A 551 31.47 -13.46 11.43
CA THR A 551 30.91 -13.48 12.78
C THR A 551 29.56 -12.78 12.81
N TRP A 552 28.53 -13.49 13.26
CA TRP A 552 27.18 -12.92 13.46
C TRP A 552 27.07 -12.34 14.87
N GLY A 553 26.13 -11.43 15.09
CA GLY A 553 25.88 -10.91 16.44
C GLY A 553 26.80 -9.76 16.89
N VAL A 554 27.63 -9.23 15.98
CA VAL A 554 28.64 -8.18 16.26
C VAL A 554 28.32 -6.84 15.60
N MET A 555 27.13 -6.71 15.02
CA MET A 555 26.71 -5.51 14.32
C MET A 555 26.48 -4.31 15.27
N PRO A 556 26.86 -3.09 14.87
CA PRO A 556 26.68 -1.89 15.69
C PRO A 556 25.21 -1.44 15.73
N VAL A 557 24.80 -0.71 16.78
CA VAL A 557 23.41 -0.21 16.94
C VAL A 557 22.87 0.51 15.69
N ARG A 558 23.72 1.28 15.01
CA ARG A 558 23.36 2.03 13.79
C ARG A 558 22.89 1.15 12.62
N SER A 559 23.30 -0.12 12.55
CA SER A 559 22.77 -1.03 11.52
C SER A 559 21.31 -1.36 11.77
N GLN A 560 20.94 -1.58 13.03
CA GLN A 560 19.57 -1.92 13.43
C GLN A 560 18.64 -0.72 13.26
N LEU A 561 19.13 0.48 13.56
CA LEU A 561 18.41 1.71 13.23
C LEU A 561 18.23 1.88 11.71
N GLY A 562 19.22 1.49 10.89
CA GLY A 562 19.08 1.45 9.44
C GLY A 562 17.97 0.53 8.94
N LEU A 563 17.81 -0.66 9.54
CA LEU A 563 16.68 -1.56 9.24
C LEU A 563 15.32 -0.92 9.59
N ILE A 564 15.25 -0.24 10.74
CA ILE A 564 14.04 0.48 11.17
C ILE A 564 13.74 1.65 10.22
N VAL A 565 14.75 2.42 9.81
CA VAL A 565 14.60 3.51 8.83
C VAL A 565 13.98 2.98 7.53
N ASN A 566 14.49 1.87 7.00
CA ASN A 566 13.95 1.27 5.78
C ASN A 566 12.48 0.85 5.95
N ALA A 567 12.14 0.20 7.07
CA ALA A 567 10.77 -0.20 7.36
C ALA A 567 9.82 1.00 7.45
N VAL A 568 10.20 2.06 8.18
CA VAL A 568 9.39 3.28 8.28
C VAL A 568 9.22 3.93 6.91
N THR A 569 10.30 3.98 6.13
CA THR A 569 10.31 4.58 4.81
C THR A 569 9.41 3.83 3.84
N ILE A 570 9.43 2.49 3.81
CA ILE A 570 8.57 1.72 2.89
C ILE A 570 7.10 1.82 3.30
N VAL A 571 6.78 1.77 4.60
CA VAL A 571 5.40 1.93 5.09
C VAL A 571 4.86 3.30 4.72
N PHE A 572 5.62 4.37 5.00
CA PHE A 572 5.24 5.73 4.61
C PHE A 572 5.10 5.89 3.09
N THR A 573 6.02 5.30 2.32
CA THR A 573 5.95 5.31 0.85
C THR A 573 4.67 4.65 0.35
N MET A 574 4.30 3.50 0.89
CA MET A 574 3.07 2.82 0.52
C MET A 574 1.83 3.66 0.83
N SER A 575 1.80 4.31 2.01
CA SER A 575 0.71 5.23 2.38
C SER A 575 0.61 6.45 1.48
N LEU A 576 1.73 7.05 1.13
CA LEU A 576 1.76 8.18 0.20
C LEU A 576 1.35 7.76 -1.23
N MET A 577 1.76 6.57 -1.69
CA MET A 577 1.40 6.08 -3.02
C MET A 577 -0.03 5.55 -3.10
N GLY A 578 -0.61 5.12 -1.97
CA GLY A 578 -2.05 4.87 -1.81
C GLY A 578 -2.86 6.11 -2.15
N TYR A 579 -2.45 7.25 -1.57
CA TYR A 579 -3.04 8.55 -1.88
C TYR A 579 -2.91 8.92 -3.36
N ALA A 580 -1.71 8.79 -3.95
CA ALA A 580 -1.47 9.15 -5.35
C ALA A 580 -2.44 8.46 -6.33
N ARG A 581 -2.67 7.16 -6.13
CA ARG A 581 -3.63 6.39 -6.95
C ARG A 581 -5.05 6.87 -6.75
N SER A 582 -5.47 7.16 -5.51
CA SER A 582 -6.82 7.68 -5.27
C SER A 582 -7.01 9.06 -5.88
N ALA A 583 -6.06 9.97 -5.64
CA ALA A 583 -6.06 11.35 -6.12
C ALA A 583 -5.93 11.47 -7.65
N SER A 584 -5.40 10.46 -8.33
CA SER A 584 -5.37 10.41 -9.81
C SER A 584 -6.76 10.49 -10.44
N ARG A 585 -7.81 10.11 -9.69
CA ARG A 585 -9.21 10.19 -10.10
C ARG A 585 -9.84 11.56 -9.83
N VAL A 586 -9.11 12.47 -9.18
CA VAL A 586 -9.55 13.83 -8.87
C VAL A 586 -10.84 13.87 -8.03
N HIS A 587 -11.98 14.22 -8.63
CA HIS A 587 -13.29 14.37 -8.00
C HIS A 587 -14.25 13.22 -8.34
N TRP A 588 -13.69 12.06 -8.67
CA TRP A 588 -14.44 10.86 -9.06
C TRP A 588 -14.18 9.72 -8.09
N HIS A 589 -15.22 9.00 -7.68
CA HIS A 589 -15.06 7.69 -7.04
C HIS A 589 -14.66 6.62 -8.06
N ILE A 590 -15.32 6.65 -9.23
CA ILE A 590 -15.01 5.81 -10.39
C ILE A 590 -14.76 6.77 -11.55
N TYR A 591 -13.53 6.79 -12.06
CA TYR A 591 -13.07 7.81 -12.99
C TYR A 591 -13.95 7.89 -14.25
N GLY A 592 -14.62 9.03 -14.44
CA GLY A 592 -15.52 9.26 -15.57
C GLY A 592 -16.81 8.43 -15.56
N VAL A 593 -17.17 7.81 -14.44
CA VAL A 593 -18.39 6.98 -14.34
C VAL A 593 -19.24 7.36 -13.12
N LEU A 594 -18.62 7.54 -11.96
CA LEU A 594 -19.30 7.91 -10.72
C LEU A 594 -18.60 9.11 -10.09
N GLU A 595 -19.18 10.29 -10.27
CA GLU A 595 -18.71 11.55 -9.68
C GLU A 595 -18.84 11.49 -8.15
N ASP A 596 -17.85 12.04 -7.44
CA ASP A 596 -17.95 12.26 -6.00
C ASP A 596 -18.76 13.53 -5.78
N THR A 597 -19.97 13.39 -5.22
CA THR A 597 -20.84 14.54 -4.89
C THR A 597 -20.85 14.83 -3.39
N SER A 598 -19.92 14.25 -2.62
CA SER A 598 -19.72 14.57 -1.22
C SER A 598 -18.96 15.89 -1.05
N GLN A 599 -18.98 16.45 0.16
CA GLN A 599 -18.14 17.61 0.51
C GLN A 599 -16.62 17.34 0.40
N TYR A 600 -16.22 16.07 0.22
CA TYR A 600 -14.83 15.64 0.11
C TYR A 600 -14.35 15.40 -1.32
N ALA A 601 -15.12 15.84 -2.32
CA ALA A 601 -14.86 15.71 -3.75
C ALA A 601 -13.65 16.55 -4.24
N PHE A 602 -12.51 16.49 -3.55
CA PHE A 602 -11.29 17.21 -3.91
C PHE A 602 -10.07 16.40 -3.48
N SER A 603 -8.92 16.66 -4.10
CA SER A 603 -7.63 16.11 -3.66
C SER A 603 -6.94 17.09 -2.70
N PRO A 604 -6.63 16.67 -1.46
CA PRO A 604 -5.91 17.50 -0.48
C PRO A 604 -4.50 17.92 -0.93
N ALA A 605 -3.98 18.94 -0.27
CA ALA A 605 -2.59 19.36 -0.45
C ALA A 605 -1.60 18.27 0.02
N LEU A 606 -0.40 18.27 -0.55
CA LEU A 606 0.62 17.25 -0.27
C LEU A 606 1.09 17.24 1.18
N GLY A 607 1.09 18.37 1.88
CA GLY A 607 1.37 18.47 3.30
C GLY A 607 0.33 17.74 4.14
N HIS A 608 -0.96 17.91 3.83
CA HIS A 608 -2.03 17.14 4.47
C HIS A 608 -1.90 15.64 4.17
N ALA A 609 -1.62 15.28 2.91
CA ALA A 609 -1.40 13.89 2.54
C ALA A 609 -0.19 13.26 3.25
N GLY A 610 0.89 14.03 3.44
CA GLY A 610 2.07 13.64 4.21
C GLY A 610 1.75 13.41 5.68
N ILE A 611 0.96 14.28 6.31
CA ILE A 611 0.48 14.10 7.70
C ILE A 611 -0.37 12.84 7.83
N MET A 612 -1.33 12.62 6.93
CA MET A 612 -2.18 11.44 6.94
C MET A 612 -1.36 10.15 6.76
N SER A 613 -0.37 10.18 5.85
CA SER A 613 0.55 9.06 5.63
C SER A 613 1.43 8.79 6.85
N ALA A 614 1.91 9.83 7.53
CA ALA A 614 2.67 9.71 8.77
C ALA A 614 1.82 9.15 9.91
N LEU A 615 0.57 9.60 10.04
CA LEU A 615 -0.38 9.10 11.02
C LEU A 615 -0.69 7.62 10.80
N ALA A 616 -0.99 7.22 9.56
CA ALA A 616 -1.20 5.81 9.20
C ALA A 616 0.04 4.96 9.51
N THR A 617 1.24 5.47 9.18
CA THR A 617 2.51 4.80 9.48
C THR A 617 2.73 4.63 10.99
N LEU A 618 2.50 5.68 11.78
CA LEU A 618 2.64 5.65 13.23
C LEU A 618 1.65 4.67 13.87
N LEU A 619 0.38 4.69 13.43
CA LEU A 619 -0.65 3.76 13.87
C LEU A 619 -0.28 2.31 13.51
N PHE A 620 0.23 2.07 12.29
CA PHE A 620 0.69 0.76 11.88
C PHE A 620 1.78 0.22 12.82
N PHE A 621 2.86 0.98 13.06
CA PHE A 621 3.92 0.54 13.97
C PHE A 621 3.47 0.44 15.43
N THR A 622 2.51 1.26 15.85
CA THR A 622 1.88 1.15 17.17
C THR A 622 1.13 -0.18 17.30
N LEU A 623 0.32 -0.55 16.30
CA LEU A 623 -0.40 -1.82 16.29
C LEU A 623 0.56 -3.01 16.23
N VAL A 624 1.59 -2.95 15.39
CA VAL A 624 2.66 -3.97 15.36
C VAL A 624 3.34 -4.09 16.73
N GLY A 625 3.67 -2.97 17.37
CA GLY A 625 4.25 -2.96 18.71
C GLY A 625 3.35 -3.62 19.76
N ILE A 626 2.04 -3.34 19.72
CA ILE A 626 1.04 -3.98 20.59
C ILE A 626 0.98 -5.49 20.34
N ILE A 627 0.90 -5.93 19.07
CA ILE A 627 0.87 -7.35 18.71
C ILE A 627 2.11 -8.06 19.27
N LEU A 628 3.29 -7.51 19.01
CA LEU A 628 4.55 -8.09 19.50
C LEU A 628 4.61 -8.13 21.02
N TRP A 629 4.14 -7.08 21.70
CA TRP A 629 4.09 -7.02 23.15
C TRP A 629 3.15 -8.08 23.74
N ILE A 630 1.96 -8.27 23.17
CA ILE A 630 1.00 -9.30 23.57
C ILE A 630 1.61 -10.68 23.37
N THR A 631 2.19 -10.96 22.19
CA THR A 631 2.80 -12.26 21.90
C THR A 631 3.94 -12.60 22.87
N ILE A 632 4.82 -11.64 23.16
CA ILE A 632 5.95 -11.83 24.09
C ILE A 632 5.47 -11.97 25.55
N SER A 633 4.45 -11.21 25.95
CA SER A 633 3.92 -11.26 27.32
C SER A 633 3.18 -12.55 27.58
N ALA A 634 2.40 -13.03 26.60
CA ALA A 634 1.68 -14.29 26.67
C ALA A 634 2.63 -15.51 26.74
N SER A 635 3.75 -15.49 26.01
CA SER A 635 4.74 -16.58 26.04
C SER A 635 5.48 -16.73 27.37
N ARG A 636 5.38 -15.75 28.29
CA ARG A 636 5.98 -15.83 29.64
C ARG A 636 5.13 -16.63 30.64
N HIS A 637 3.90 -16.98 30.29
CA HIS A 637 3.05 -17.84 31.11
C HIS A 637 3.08 -19.28 30.57
N SER A 638 3.53 -20.22 31.40
CA SER A 638 3.67 -21.66 31.06
C SER A 638 2.37 -22.39 30.70
N ALA A 639 1.23 -21.70 30.77
CA ALA A 639 -0.09 -22.22 30.40
C ALA A 639 -0.54 -21.79 28.99
N PHE A 640 0.34 -21.19 28.18
CA PHE A 640 -0.01 -20.75 26.84
C PHE A 640 0.04 -21.90 25.83
N SER A 641 -1.13 -22.50 25.57
CA SER A 641 -1.38 -23.22 24.32
C SER A 641 -1.82 -22.19 23.28
N THR A 642 -1.10 -22.10 22.17
CA THR A 642 -1.46 -21.32 20.96
C THR A 642 -2.79 -21.76 20.31
N GLN A 643 -3.52 -22.71 20.91
CA GLN A 643 -4.79 -23.24 20.42
C GLN A 643 -5.96 -22.25 20.48
N TYR A 644 -5.82 -21.07 21.08
CA TYR A 644 -6.93 -20.14 21.23
C TYR A 644 -6.66 -18.78 20.57
N PHE A 645 -7.42 -18.54 19.49
CA PHE A 645 -7.62 -17.28 18.76
C PHE A 645 -7.79 -16.07 19.73
N PHE A 646 -7.33 -14.89 19.30
CA PHE A 646 -7.11 -13.61 20.01
C PHE A 646 -7.95 -13.26 21.25
N LEU A 647 -9.20 -13.72 21.36
CA LEU A 647 -10.07 -13.52 22.52
C LEU A 647 -9.47 -14.11 23.80
N ALA A 648 -8.96 -15.33 23.78
CA ALA A 648 -8.42 -15.93 25.01
C ALA A 648 -7.13 -15.24 25.49
N PRO A 649 -6.13 -14.92 24.63
CA PRO A 649 -4.98 -14.10 25.02
C PRO A 649 -5.37 -12.71 25.54
N PHE A 650 -6.34 -12.03 24.92
CA PHE A 650 -6.82 -10.72 25.38
C PHE A 650 -7.53 -10.82 26.74
N PHE A 651 -8.36 -11.83 26.96
CA PHE A 651 -9.01 -12.08 28.25
C PHE A 651 -8.00 -12.51 29.33
N PHE A 652 -7.02 -13.35 29.00
CA PHE A 652 -5.92 -13.68 29.89
C PHE A 652 -5.08 -12.44 30.24
N TRP A 653 -4.82 -11.57 29.26
CA TRP A 653 -4.16 -10.29 29.49
C TRP A 653 -4.99 -9.38 30.41
N ALA A 654 -6.27 -9.15 30.10
CA ALA A 654 -7.17 -8.31 30.88
C ALA A 654 -7.35 -8.81 32.31
N THR A 655 -7.35 -10.13 32.52
CA THR A 655 -7.40 -10.73 33.86
C THR A 655 -6.04 -10.71 34.56
N SER A 656 -4.94 -10.81 33.81
CA SER A 656 -3.57 -10.69 34.34
C SER A 656 -3.22 -9.29 34.84
N LEU A 657 -3.87 -8.23 34.34
CA LEU A 657 -3.74 -6.86 34.86
C LEU A 657 -4.07 -6.76 36.36
N PHE A 658 -4.90 -7.68 36.86
CA PHE A 658 -5.32 -7.76 38.26
C PHE A 658 -4.65 -8.91 39.03
N GLY A 659 -3.82 -9.71 38.35
CA GLY A 659 -3.03 -10.79 38.95
C GLY A 659 -1.72 -10.27 39.55
N LYS A 660 -1.24 -10.89 40.64
CA LYS A 660 0.13 -10.61 41.12
C LYS A 660 1.13 -11.03 40.03
N PRO A 661 2.12 -10.19 39.67
CA PRO A 661 3.16 -10.56 38.72
C PRO A 661 3.85 -11.84 39.21
N ALA A 662 4.11 -12.79 38.32
CA ALA A 662 4.95 -13.93 38.65
C ALA A 662 6.35 -13.43 39.04
N GLU A 663 6.90 -13.94 40.14
CA GLU A 663 8.25 -13.57 40.56
C GLU A 663 9.25 -13.97 39.46
N PRO A 664 10.18 -13.07 39.07
CA PRO A 664 11.13 -13.35 38.01
C PRO A 664 12.12 -14.43 38.45
N GLY A 665 11.92 -15.65 37.95
CA GLY A 665 12.93 -16.70 38.01
C GLY A 665 14.11 -16.34 37.12
N GLY A 666 15.28 -16.12 37.75
CA GLY A 666 16.60 -16.14 37.10
C GLY A 666 17.00 -14.87 36.34
N GLN A 667 18.08 -14.23 36.81
CA GLN A 667 18.86 -13.12 36.22
C GLN A 667 18.20 -12.36 35.06
N VAL A 668 17.32 -11.42 35.41
CA VAL A 668 16.86 -10.39 34.48
C VAL A 668 17.97 -9.36 34.35
N VAL A 669 18.84 -9.52 33.35
CA VAL A 669 19.69 -8.42 32.88
C VAL A 669 18.77 -7.24 32.55
N GLU A 670 19.10 -6.08 33.13
CA GLU A 670 18.33 -4.84 32.97
C GLU A 670 18.08 -4.59 31.47
N GLN A 671 16.83 -4.38 31.07
CA GLN A 671 16.49 -4.10 29.68
C GLN A 671 17.26 -2.84 29.27
N PRO A 672 18.15 -2.88 28.25
CA PRO A 672 18.75 -1.66 27.77
C PRO A 672 17.63 -0.71 27.33
N LYS A 673 17.74 0.59 27.63
CA LYS A 673 16.74 1.60 27.21
C LYS A 673 16.78 1.79 25.68
N PHE A 674 16.27 0.81 24.92
CA PHE A 674 16.26 0.80 23.45
C PHE A 674 14.91 1.22 22.87
N ILE A 675 13.79 0.93 23.55
CA ILE A 675 12.44 1.27 23.08
C ILE A 675 12.30 2.78 22.82
N GLY A 676 12.83 3.61 23.73
CA GLY A 676 12.86 5.06 23.54
C GLY A 676 13.64 5.49 22.30
N LYS A 677 14.77 4.82 21.98
CA LYS A 677 15.55 5.09 20.77
C LYS A 677 14.80 4.67 19.50
N VAL A 678 14.13 3.52 19.52
CA VAL A 678 13.30 3.03 18.41
C VAL A 678 12.15 4.01 18.15
N ALA A 679 11.40 4.37 19.20
CA ALA A 679 10.29 5.32 19.10
C ALA A 679 10.77 6.71 18.62
N ALA A 680 11.88 7.22 19.18
CA ALA A 680 12.46 8.48 18.74
C ALA A 680 12.92 8.43 17.27
N THR A 681 13.45 7.31 16.80
CA THR A 681 13.85 7.12 15.40
C THR A 681 12.63 7.13 14.49
N ILE A 682 11.58 6.37 14.81
CA ILE A 682 10.33 6.34 14.04
C ILE A 682 9.72 7.74 13.98
N CYS A 683 9.50 8.38 15.13
CA CYS A 683 8.89 9.71 15.19
C CYS A 683 9.76 10.77 14.49
N GLY A 684 11.08 10.74 14.69
CA GLY A 684 12.01 11.68 14.06
C GLY A 684 11.97 11.60 12.54
N ILE A 685 11.99 10.39 11.98
CA ILE A 685 11.91 10.18 10.52
C ILE A 685 10.55 10.63 9.98
N LEU A 686 9.46 10.31 10.67
CA LEU A 686 8.12 10.75 10.26
C LEU A 686 8.00 12.27 10.27
N LEU A 687 8.58 12.97 11.27
CA LEU A 687 8.62 14.43 11.29
C LEU A 687 9.40 14.99 10.10
N VAL A 688 10.52 14.37 9.72
CA VAL A 688 11.28 14.75 8.52
C VAL A 688 10.44 14.56 7.25
N PHE A 689 9.72 13.44 7.12
CA PHE A 689 8.85 13.20 5.95
C PHE A 689 7.67 14.16 5.88
N VAL A 690 7.05 14.46 7.01
CA VAL A 690 6.00 15.49 7.09
C VAL A 690 6.57 16.86 6.73
N TRP A 691 7.76 17.20 7.21
CA TRP A 691 8.43 18.45 6.85
C TRP A 691 8.70 18.53 5.35
N ILE A 692 9.25 17.48 4.73
CA ILE A 692 9.45 17.40 3.27
C ILE A 692 8.12 17.58 2.53
N ALA A 693 7.06 16.91 2.97
CA ALA A 693 5.73 17.01 2.34
C ALA A 693 5.09 18.40 2.46
N ASN A 694 5.45 19.17 3.50
CA ASN A 694 5.03 20.57 3.65
C ASN A 694 5.96 21.56 2.93
N ALA A 695 7.20 21.17 2.65
CA ALA A 695 8.18 22.01 1.94
C ALA A 695 7.96 22.05 0.42
N VAL A 696 7.24 21.08 -0.16
CA VAL A 696 6.86 21.13 -1.58
C VAL A 696 5.65 22.06 -1.82
N PRO A 697 5.40 22.49 -3.06
CA PRO A 697 4.22 23.29 -3.39
C PRO A 697 2.90 22.66 -2.93
N GLN A 698 2.10 23.43 -2.19
CA GLN A 698 0.85 22.98 -1.60
C GLN A 698 -0.33 23.31 -2.53
N LEU A 699 -0.68 22.37 -3.41
CA LEU A 699 -1.77 22.50 -4.36
C LEU A 699 -2.94 21.59 -3.99
N THR A 700 -4.15 22.13 -3.97
CA THR A 700 -5.40 21.36 -3.85
C THR A 700 -6.06 21.23 -5.22
N SER A 701 -6.56 20.04 -5.54
CA SER A 701 -7.34 19.85 -6.76
C SER A 701 -8.82 19.86 -6.44
N LEU A 702 -9.48 20.97 -6.76
CA LEU A 702 -10.92 21.14 -6.61
C LEU A 702 -11.66 20.63 -7.87
N PRO A 703 -12.94 20.24 -7.75
CA PRO A 703 -13.79 20.02 -8.91
C PRO A 703 -13.81 21.26 -9.81
N PRO A 704 -13.95 21.09 -11.13
CA PRO A 704 -14.30 22.21 -12.01
C PRO A 704 -15.55 22.90 -11.45
N LYS A 705 -15.53 24.23 -11.34
CA LYS A 705 -16.73 24.98 -10.99
C LYS A 705 -17.77 24.69 -12.06
N LYS A 706 -18.90 24.08 -11.69
CA LYS A 706 -20.09 23.93 -12.54
C LYS A 706 -20.71 25.32 -12.72
N VAL A 707 -20.09 26.15 -13.56
CA VAL A 707 -20.67 27.41 -13.97
C VAL A 707 -21.80 27.05 -14.93
N ALA A 708 -23.04 27.37 -14.56
CA ALA A 708 -24.16 27.19 -15.47
C ALA A 708 -23.84 27.93 -16.77
N PHE A 709 -23.74 27.18 -17.86
CA PHE A 709 -23.57 27.73 -19.20
C PHE A 709 -24.90 28.39 -19.58
N ASP A 710 -25.04 29.65 -19.16
CA ASP A 710 -26.27 30.41 -19.32
C ASP A 710 -26.28 31.07 -20.70
N VAL A 711 -26.94 30.39 -21.62
CA VAL A 711 -27.07 30.82 -23.01
C VAL A 711 -27.77 32.18 -23.12
N SER A 712 -28.63 32.54 -22.17
CA SER A 712 -29.34 33.84 -22.17
C SER A 712 -28.38 35.04 -22.05
N LYS A 713 -27.19 34.83 -21.47
CA LYS A 713 -26.17 35.86 -21.28
C LYS A 713 -25.23 36.00 -22.48
N ILE A 714 -25.40 35.19 -23.52
CA ILE A 714 -24.59 35.25 -24.74
C ILE A 714 -25.33 36.12 -25.76
N ASN A 715 -24.92 37.39 -25.88
CA ASN A 715 -25.57 38.36 -26.76
C ASN A 715 -24.72 38.74 -27.97
N SER A 716 -23.44 38.38 -27.97
CA SER A 716 -22.52 38.64 -29.07
C SER A 716 -21.60 37.45 -29.32
N LYS A 717 -20.98 37.41 -30.51
CA LYS A 717 -19.92 36.44 -30.82
C LYS A 717 -18.72 36.57 -29.87
N ALA A 718 -18.42 37.77 -29.37
CA ALA A 718 -17.36 37.99 -28.40
C ALA A 718 -17.69 37.33 -27.04
N ASP A 719 -18.94 37.43 -26.59
CA ASP A 719 -19.41 36.74 -25.39
C ASP A 719 -19.33 35.22 -25.55
N LEU A 720 -19.71 34.72 -26.73
CA LEU A 720 -19.64 33.31 -27.08
C LEU A 720 -18.20 32.78 -27.06
N VAL A 721 -17.26 33.52 -27.67
CA VAL A 721 -15.83 33.19 -27.65
C VAL A 721 -15.27 33.19 -26.22
N ASN A 722 -15.66 34.15 -25.38
CA ASN A 722 -15.23 34.21 -23.98
C ASN A 722 -15.80 33.03 -23.16
N ALA A 723 -17.07 32.67 -23.39
CA ALA A 723 -17.68 31.50 -22.76
C ALA A 723 -17.00 30.20 -23.22
N GLY A 724 -16.70 30.07 -24.52
CA GLY A 724 -15.92 28.97 -25.09
C GLY A 724 -14.50 28.87 -24.53
N ASN A 725 -13.81 30.00 -24.35
CA ASN A 725 -12.50 30.07 -23.71
C ASN A 725 -12.55 29.53 -22.27
N LYS A 726 -13.53 29.99 -21.47
CA LYS A 726 -13.74 29.50 -20.10
C LYS A 726 -14.07 28.01 -20.06
N LEU A 727 -14.82 27.48 -21.03
CA LEU A 727 -15.07 26.05 -21.15
C LEU A 727 -13.80 25.28 -21.51
N PHE A 728 -13.04 25.76 -22.51
CA PHE A 728 -11.80 25.15 -22.99
C PHE A 728 -10.75 24.96 -21.89
N PHE A 729 -10.56 25.96 -21.03
CA PHE A 729 -9.64 25.90 -19.88
C PHE A 729 -10.30 25.38 -18.59
N GLY A 730 -11.62 25.42 -18.53
CA GLY A 730 -12.45 24.97 -17.40
C GLY A 730 -13.03 23.59 -17.67
N LYS A 731 -14.36 23.48 -17.77
CA LYS A 731 -15.07 22.19 -17.84
C LYS A 731 -14.51 21.21 -18.88
N ALA A 732 -14.15 21.69 -20.06
CA ALA A 732 -13.67 20.87 -21.18
C ALA A 732 -12.23 20.36 -20.99
N GLN A 733 -11.43 21.06 -20.18
CA GLN A 733 -10.05 20.67 -19.86
C GLN A 733 -9.15 20.45 -21.11
N CYS A 734 -9.51 21.05 -22.26
CA CYS A 734 -8.83 20.86 -23.55
C CYS A 734 -7.37 21.35 -23.52
N ALA A 735 -7.08 22.38 -22.72
CA ALA A 735 -5.76 22.98 -22.56
C ALA A 735 -4.70 22.04 -21.97
N LEU A 736 -5.10 20.90 -21.40
CA LEU A 736 -4.15 19.93 -20.87
C LEU A 736 -3.39 19.17 -21.96
N CYS A 737 -4.00 19.02 -23.13
CA CYS A 737 -3.39 18.37 -24.28
C CYS A 737 -3.02 19.35 -25.39
N HIS A 738 -3.79 20.44 -25.54
CA HIS A 738 -3.64 21.41 -26.62
C HIS A 738 -2.98 22.71 -26.15
N SER A 739 -1.86 23.10 -26.79
CA SER A 739 -1.24 24.41 -26.55
C SER A 739 -1.88 25.50 -27.42
N LEU A 740 -1.96 26.72 -26.87
CA LEU A 740 -2.33 27.93 -27.61
C LEU A 740 -1.11 28.69 -28.16
N GLU A 741 0.09 28.20 -27.89
CA GLU A 741 1.34 28.78 -28.39
C GLU A 741 2.09 27.75 -29.23
N ALA A 742 3.01 28.26 -30.06
CA ALA A 742 3.94 27.40 -30.79
C ALA A 742 4.83 26.67 -29.79
N THR A 743 4.87 25.33 -29.90
CA THR A 743 5.73 24.49 -29.06
C THR A 743 6.51 23.54 -29.96
N GLU A 744 7.77 23.25 -29.61
CA GLU A 744 8.66 22.42 -30.42
C GLU A 744 8.27 20.93 -30.44
N SER A 745 7.43 20.49 -29.49
CA SER A 745 6.93 19.11 -29.40
C SER A 745 5.49 19.07 -28.84
N PRO A 746 4.50 19.55 -29.61
CA PRO A 746 3.13 19.65 -29.14
C PRO A 746 2.50 18.26 -28.95
N ARG A 747 1.92 18.05 -27.76
CA ARG A 747 1.31 16.76 -27.37
C ARG A 747 0.07 16.42 -28.21
N ALA A 748 -0.74 17.41 -28.50
CA ALA A 748 -1.85 17.38 -29.43
C ALA A 748 -1.72 18.59 -30.38
N PRO A 749 -2.51 18.69 -31.47
CA PRO A 749 -2.41 19.82 -32.39
C PRO A 749 -2.48 21.16 -31.65
N ILE A 750 -1.49 22.03 -31.91
CA ILE A 750 -1.49 23.43 -31.47
C ILE A 750 -2.78 24.07 -31.99
N MET A 751 -3.54 24.73 -31.10
CA MET A 751 -4.85 25.32 -31.41
C MET A 751 -4.74 26.70 -32.04
N LEU A 752 -3.61 27.40 -31.83
CA LEU A 752 -3.32 28.66 -32.52
C LEU A 752 -3.30 28.46 -34.04
N GLY A 753 -4.07 29.28 -34.74
CA GLY A 753 -4.26 29.23 -36.19
C GLY A 753 -5.16 28.09 -36.67
N ARG A 754 -5.71 27.25 -35.80
CA ARG A 754 -6.56 26.11 -36.23
C ARG A 754 -7.94 26.55 -36.67
N GLY A 755 -8.47 27.63 -36.07
CA GLY A 755 -9.71 28.24 -36.51
C GLY A 755 -9.72 28.66 -37.99
N ALA A 756 -8.56 29.03 -38.54
CA ALA A 756 -8.40 29.36 -39.96
C ALA A 756 -8.36 28.13 -40.87
N LYS A 757 -7.96 26.98 -40.32
CA LYS A 757 -7.59 25.77 -41.09
C LYS A 757 -8.65 24.68 -41.06
N ARG A 758 -9.63 24.78 -40.17
CA ARG A 758 -10.64 23.73 -39.93
C ARG A 758 -12.04 24.34 -39.92
N THR A 759 -12.99 23.62 -40.49
CA THR A 759 -14.39 24.04 -40.51
C THR A 759 -15.03 23.83 -39.15
N ARG A 760 -16.18 24.48 -38.95
CA ARG A 760 -17.04 24.31 -37.78
C ARG A 760 -17.35 22.84 -37.53
N GLU A 761 -17.76 22.14 -38.58
CA GLU A 761 -18.18 20.73 -38.57
C GLU A 761 -17.00 19.84 -38.16
N TYR A 762 -15.81 20.10 -38.72
CA TYR A 762 -14.61 19.34 -38.36
C TYR A 762 -14.24 19.50 -36.87
N ILE A 763 -14.31 20.74 -36.34
CA ILE A 763 -13.99 20.99 -34.93
C ILE A 763 -15.02 20.31 -34.02
N TYR A 764 -16.31 20.42 -34.34
CA TYR A 764 -17.38 19.76 -33.60
C TYR A 764 -17.26 18.23 -33.65
N GLU A 765 -17.09 17.66 -34.85
CA GLU A 765 -16.91 16.23 -35.06
C GLU A 765 -15.65 15.72 -34.35
N SER A 766 -14.61 16.54 -34.21
CA SER A 766 -13.40 16.16 -33.45
C SER A 766 -13.65 15.97 -31.96
N MET A 767 -14.70 16.61 -31.42
CA MET A 767 -15.10 16.48 -30.03
C MET A 767 -16.04 15.28 -29.80
N VAL A 768 -16.92 14.96 -30.76
CA VAL A 768 -17.93 13.90 -30.63
C VAL A 768 -17.43 12.56 -31.18
N HIS A 769 -16.67 12.59 -32.27
CA HIS A 769 -16.09 11.44 -32.96
C HIS A 769 -14.60 11.64 -33.22
N PRO A 770 -13.77 11.83 -32.18
CA PRO A 770 -12.34 12.07 -32.34
C PRO A 770 -11.65 11.00 -33.19
N GLN A 771 -12.07 9.73 -33.09
CA GLN A 771 -11.51 8.63 -33.90
C GLN A 771 -11.83 8.74 -35.39
N ALA A 772 -12.91 9.41 -35.77
CA ALA A 772 -13.33 9.55 -37.17
C ALA A 772 -12.57 10.68 -37.90
N VAL A 773 -12.24 11.77 -37.19
CA VAL A 773 -11.67 12.99 -37.81
C VAL A 773 -10.29 13.39 -37.30
N VAL A 774 -9.91 12.99 -36.09
CA VAL A 774 -8.55 13.18 -35.56
C VAL A 774 -7.70 11.98 -35.97
N TYR A 775 -7.47 11.85 -37.27
CA TYR A 775 -6.36 11.09 -37.81
C TYR A 775 -5.89 11.73 -39.10
N LYS A 776 -4.58 11.61 -39.39
CA LYS A 776 -3.86 12.07 -40.59
C LYS A 776 -2.87 13.26 -40.49
N GLN A 777 -2.47 13.69 -39.30
CA GLN A 777 -1.21 14.46 -39.09
C GLN A 777 -0.23 13.81 -38.09
N TYR A 778 -0.58 12.64 -37.54
CA TYR A 778 0.29 11.73 -36.75
C TYR A 778 0.51 10.38 -37.47
N GLU A 779 0.34 10.36 -38.81
CA GLU A 779 0.42 9.21 -39.70
C GLU A 779 1.76 8.47 -39.56
N VAL A 780 1.70 7.16 -39.35
CA VAL A 780 2.85 6.27 -39.53
C VAL A 780 2.67 5.62 -40.89
N VAL A 781 3.62 5.83 -41.80
CA VAL A 781 3.85 4.85 -42.87
C VAL A 781 4.53 3.65 -42.20
N GLY A 782 3.78 2.56 -41.99
CA GLY A 782 4.25 1.36 -41.29
C GLY A 782 3.17 0.71 -40.42
N LEU A 783 3.53 -0.37 -39.72
CA LEU A 783 2.63 -1.09 -38.81
C LEU A 783 1.95 -0.14 -37.82
N ALA A 784 0.63 -0.31 -37.66
CA ALA A 784 -0.18 0.46 -36.72
C ALA A 784 0.46 0.41 -35.32
N LYS A 785 0.59 1.58 -34.68
CA LYS A 785 0.99 1.63 -33.27
C LYS A 785 -0.04 0.87 -32.46
N PHE A 786 0.42 -0.07 -31.63
CA PHE A 786 -0.45 -0.89 -30.79
C PHE A 786 -1.38 -0.05 -29.89
N PHE A 787 -1.04 1.24 -29.61
CA PHE A 787 -1.87 2.20 -28.85
C PHE A 787 -1.58 3.70 -29.20
N PRO A 788 -2.41 4.40 -30.00
CA PRO A 788 -2.25 5.83 -30.32
C PRO A 788 -2.75 6.77 -29.21
N ALA A 789 -2.31 8.04 -29.21
CA ALA A 789 -2.90 9.08 -28.36
C ALA A 789 -4.37 9.28 -28.74
N GLN A 790 -5.31 8.98 -27.83
CA GLN A 790 -6.74 9.09 -28.09
C GLN A 790 -7.33 10.28 -27.35
N MET A 791 -7.98 11.18 -28.10
CA MET A 791 -8.79 12.25 -27.52
C MET A 791 -10.08 11.64 -26.93
N PRO A 792 -10.48 12.02 -25.70
CA PRO A 792 -11.74 11.56 -25.13
C PRO A 792 -12.93 12.12 -25.92
N ILE A 793 -14.05 11.40 -25.89
CA ILE A 793 -15.33 11.89 -26.43
C ILE A 793 -15.85 12.96 -25.46
N ILE A 794 -15.94 14.21 -25.93
CA ILE A 794 -16.09 15.40 -25.09
C ILE A 794 -17.51 15.57 -24.54
N ASN A 795 -18.54 15.13 -25.26
CA ASN A 795 -19.93 15.14 -24.79
C ASN A 795 -20.27 13.95 -23.88
N LYS A 796 -19.27 13.15 -23.48
CA LYS A 796 -19.43 12.05 -22.52
C LYS A 796 -18.56 12.29 -21.29
N PRO A 797 -18.94 11.71 -20.13
CA PRO A 797 -18.05 11.65 -18.98
C PRO A 797 -16.65 11.12 -19.34
N PRO A 798 -15.56 11.65 -18.76
CA PRO A 798 -15.51 12.56 -17.61
C PRO A 798 -15.72 14.05 -17.94
N VAL A 799 -15.88 14.44 -19.21
CA VAL A 799 -16.00 15.85 -19.61
C VAL A 799 -17.46 16.32 -19.65
N GLY A 800 -18.29 15.64 -20.44
CA GLY A 800 -19.75 15.84 -20.48
C GLY A 800 -20.17 17.26 -20.88
N LEU A 801 -19.62 17.80 -21.96
CA LEU A 801 -20.14 19.05 -22.53
C LEU A 801 -21.51 18.84 -23.18
N SER A 802 -22.44 19.76 -22.97
CA SER A 802 -23.68 19.85 -23.76
C SER A 802 -23.36 20.29 -25.19
N GLU A 803 -24.32 20.13 -26.09
CA GLU A 803 -24.19 20.62 -27.46
C GLU A 803 -23.92 22.13 -27.54
N THR A 804 -24.65 22.92 -26.74
CA THR A 804 -24.47 24.37 -26.67
C THR A 804 -23.09 24.76 -26.12
N GLU A 805 -22.57 24.03 -25.15
CA GLU A 805 -21.21 24.22 -24.63
C GLU A 805 -20.14 23.83 -25.67
N MET A 806 -20.34 22.74 -26.41
CA MET A 806 -19.44 22.35 -27.50
C MET A 806 -19.39 23.41 -28.59
N LEU A 807 -20.54 23.97 -28.99
CA LEU A 807 -20.59 25.05 -29.97
C LEU A 807 -19.87 26.31 -29.50
N ALA A 808 -19.94 26.64 -28.21
CA ALA A 808 -19.12 27.72 -27.65
C ALA A 808 -17.61 27.41 -27.73
N VAL A 809 -17.20 26.17 -27.45
CA VAL A 809 -15.80 25.74 -27.65
C VAL A 809 -15.39 25.83 -29.12
N VAL A 810 -16.27 25.48 -30.07
CA VAL A 810 -16.01 25.67 -31.51
C VAL A 810 -15.78 27.14 -31.83
N ALA A 811 -16.64 28.04 -31.33
CA ALA A 811 -16.50 29.48 -31.53
C ALA A 811 -15.15 30.01 -31.02
N PHE A 812 -14.74 29.55 -29.83
CA PHE A 812 -13.42 29.88 -29.29
C PHE A 812 -12.28 29.37 -30.18
N ILE A 813 -12.30 28.11 -30.62
CA ILE A 813 -11.26 27.56 -31.49
C ILE A 813 -11.20 28.30 -32.84
N GLN A 814 -12.36 28.66 -33.40
CA GLN A 814 -12.43 29.48 -34.61
C GLN A 814 -11.80 30.86 -34.41
N SER A 815 -12.01 31.49 -33.24
CA SER A 815 -11.42 32.80 -32.92
C SER A 815 -9.89 32.81 -32.87
N LEU A 816 -9.24 31.64 -32.74
CA LEU A 816 -7.78 31.50 -32.72
C LEU A 816 -7.15 31.63 -34.11
N GLY A 817 -7.69 32.45 -35.01
CA GLY A 817 -7.11 32.78 -36.31
C GLY A 817 -8.05 32.66 -37.51
N GLY A 818 -9.31 32.24 -37.31
CA GLY A 818 -10.36 32.21 -38.34
C GLY A 818 -11.57 33.06 -37.97
N THR A 819 -12.64 32.92 -38.75
CA THR A 819 -13.91 33.63 -38.54
C THR A 819 -14.86 32.77 -37.72
N VAL A 820 -15.48 33.36 -36.69
CA VAL A 820 -16.47 32.68 -35.85
C VAL A 820 -17.80 32.54 -36.62
N THR A 821 -18.20 31.30 -36.87
CA THR A 821 -19.41 30.95 -37.63
C THR A 821 -20.59 30.54 -36.76
N VAL A 822 -20.38 30.36 -35.45
CA VAL A 822 -21.44 30.02 -34.50
C VAL A 822 -22.14 31.31 -34.08
N GLU A 823 -23.48 31.32 -34.16
CA GLU A 823 -24.29 32.48 -33.81
C GLU A 823 -24.89 32.35 -32.40
N PRO A 824 -24.97 33.44 -31.62
CA PRO A 824 -25.63 33.42 -30.30
C PRO A 824 -27.08 32.93 -30.33
N ASP A 825 -27.85 33.32 -31.36
CA ASP A 825 -29.27 32.96 -31.48
C ASP A 825 -29.48 31.46 -31.75
N GLU A 826 -28.52 30.82 -32.41
CA GLU A 826 -28.53 29.37 -32.61
C GLU A 826 -28.43 28.61 -31.28
N LEU A 827 -27.53 29.05 -30.38
CA LEU A 827 -27.45 28.43 -29.06
C LEU A 827 -28.74 28.64 -28.26
N LYS A 828 -29.36 29.82 -28.37
CA LYS A 828 -30.62 30.15 -27.69
C LYS A 828 -31.76 29.23 -28.16
N ALA A 829 -31.84 28.96 -29.47
CA ALA A 829 -32.81 28.03 -30.05
C ALA A 829 -32.62 26.60 -29.53
N LEU A 830 -31.38 26.09 -29.55
CA LEU A 830 -31.05 24.75 -29.05
C LEU A 830 -31.32 24.59 -27.55
N ALA A 831 -31.09 25.66 -26.76
CA ALA A 831 -31.40 25.68 -25.34
C ALA A 831 -32.92 25.67 -25.06
N SER A 832 -33.74 26.27 -25.93
CA SER A 832 -35.20 26.23 -25.79
C SER A 832 -35.80 24.86 -26.15
N GLU A 833 -35.24 24.14 -27.13
CA GLU A 833 -35.71 22.80 -27.52
C GLU A 833 -35.43 21.74 -26.45
N THR A 834 -34.28 21.84 -25.76
CA THR A 834 -33.93 20.92 -24.66
C THR A 834 -34.80 21.11 -23.42
N VAL A 835 -35.34 22.31 -23.19
CA VAL A 835 -36.28 22.58 -22.07
C VAL A 835 -37.67 21.98 -22.36
N THR A 836 -38.07 21.88 -23.63
CA THR A 836 -39.38 21.31 -24.01
C THR A 836 -39.43 19.78 -23.91
N GLU A 837 -38.33 19.06 -24.09
CA GLU A 837 -38.29 17.59 -23.95
C GLU A 837 -38.38 17.13 -22.48
N ASP A 838 -37.77 17.86 -21.53
CA ASP A 838 -37.79 17.50 -20.10
C ASP A 838 -39.18 17.68 -19.44
N THR A 839 -40.07 18.48 -20.06
CA THR A 839 -41.46 18.64 -19.64
C THR A 839 -42.42 17.58 -20.21
N GLY A 840 -41.95 16.70 -21.10
CA GLY A 840 -42.78 15.73 -21.83
C GLY A 840 -42.85 14.31 -21.22
N ASN A 841 -41.99 13.97 -20.25
CA ASN A 841 -41.93 12.63 -19.63
C ASN A 841 -42.50 12.59 -18.20
N GLY A 842 -43.51 13.41 -17.93
CA GLY A 842 -44.36 13.30 -16.74
C GLY A 842 -45.70 12.66 -17.09
N ASN A 843 -45.73 11.32 -17.23
CA ASN A 843 -46.92 10.49 -17.06
C ASN A 843 -46.51 9.08 -16.64
#